data_AF-L8HWR0-F1
#
_entry.id   AF-L8HWR0-F1
#
_cell.length_a   1.000
_cell.length_b   1.000
_cell.length_c   1.000
_cell.angle_alpha   90.00
_cell.angle_beta   90.00
_cell.angle_gamma   90.00
#
_symmetry.space_group_name_H-M   'P 1'
#
loop_
_entity.id
_entity.type
_entity.pdbx_description
1 polymer ?
#
loop_
_entity_poly.entity_id
_entity_poly.type
_entity_poly.pdbx_seq_one_letter_code
_entity_poly.pdbx_strand_id
1 'polypeptide(L)'
;MRPAVRALLACAVLGLCLADPERTVRWCTISTHEANKCASFRENVLRILESGPFVSCVKKTSHMDCIKAISNNEADAVTLDGGLVYEAGLKPNNLKPVVAEFHGTKDNPQTHYYAVAVVKKGTDFKLNELRGKKSCHTGLGRSAGWNIPMGRLYKELPDPQESIQRAAANFFSASCVPCADQSSFPKLCQLCAGKGTDKCACSNHEPYFGYSGAFKCLMEGAGDVAFVKHSTVFDNLPNPEDRKNYELLCGDNTRKSVDDYQECYLAMVPSHAVVARTVGGKEDVIWELLNHAQEHFGKDKPDNFQLFQSPHGKDLLFKDSADGFLKIPSKMDFELYLGYEYVTALQNLRESKPPDSSKDECMVKWCAIGHQERTKCDRWSGFSGGAIECETAENTEECIAKIMKGEADAMSLDGGYLYIAGKCGLVPVLAENYKTEGESCKNTPEKGYLAVAVVKTSDANINWNNLKGKKSCHTAVDRTAGWNIPMGLLYSKINNCKFDEFFSAGCAPGSPRNSSLCALCIGSEKGTGKECVPNSNERYYGYTGAFRCLVERGDVAFVKDQTIIQNTDGNNNEAWAKNLQKENFEVLCKDGTRKPVTDAENCHLARAPNHAVVSRKDKATCVEKILNKQQDDFGKSVTDCTSNFCLFQSNSKDLLFRDDTKCLASIAKKTYDSYLGDDYVRAMTNLRQCSTSKLLEACTFHKP
;
A
#
# COMPACT_ATOMS: atom_id res chain seq x y z
N MET A 1 -27.84 -77.97 2.34
CA MET A 1 -26.64 -78.56 2.96
C MET A 1 -25.53 -77.51 2.98
N ARG A 2 -24.66 -77.60 3.97
CA ARG A 2 -23.80 -76.53 4.52
C ARG A 2 -22.90 -75.78 3.51
N PRO A 3 -22.54 -74.52 3.86
CA PRO A 3 -21.72 -73.58 3.09
C PRO A 3 -20.22 -73.70 3.46
N ALA A 4 -19.30 -73.23 2.60
CA ALA A 4 -18.00 -72.77 3.05
C ALA A 4 -17.25 -71.96 1.96
N VAL A 5 -16.67 -70.85 2.41
CA VAL A 5 -15.54 -70.11 1.79
C VAL A 5 -15.84 -69.26 0.55
N ARG A 6 -16.05 -67.96 0.78
CA ARG A 6 -15.25 -66.87 0.18
C ARG A 6 -15.52 -65.55 0.91
N ALA A 7 -15.18 -65.55 2.20
CA ALA A 7 -14.92 -64.32 2.94
C ALA A 7 -13.40 -64.13 2.94
N LEU A 8 -12.86 -63.37 1.98
CA LEU A 8 -11.45 -62.91 1.97
C LEU A 8 -11.19 -61.91 0.82
N LEU A 9 -12.04 -60.89 0.67
CA LEU A 9 -11.80 -59.81 -0.32
C LEU A 9 -12.46 -58.48 0.08
N ALA A 10 -12.51 -58.17 1.38
CA ALA A 10 -13.14 -56.94 1.88
C ALA A 10 -12.35 -56.24 3.01
N CYS A 11 -11.04 -56.44 3.13
CA CYS A 11 -10.21 -55.78 4.16
C CYS A 11 -8.83 -55.36 3.64
N ALA A 12 -8.78 -54.67 2.49
CA ALA A 12 -7.55 -54.02 2.00
C ALA A 12 -7.82 -52.61 1.43
N VAL A 13 -8.78 -51.88 2.01
CA VAL A 13 -8.94 -50.43 1.82
C VAL A 13 -8.92 -49.78 3.20
N LEU A 14 -7.79 -49.93 3.90
CA LEU A 14 -7.48 -49.12 5.07
C LEU A 14 -6.59 -47.96 4.59
N GLY A 15 -7.21 -46.79 4.49
CA GLY A 15 -6.60 -45.52 4.86
C GLY A 15 -5.38 -45.03 4.07
N LEU A 16 -5.53 -44.78 2.76
CA LEU A 16 -4.82 -43.64 2.18
C LEU A 16 -5.65 -42.40 2.54
N CYS A 17 -5.24 -41.68 3.59
CA CYS A 17 -5.63 -40.28 3.75
C CYS A 17 -5.15 -39.54 2.50
N LEU A 18 -6.00 -39.43 1.48
CA LEU A 18 -5.76 -38.58 0.34
C LEU A 18 -5.82 -37.15 0.89
N ALA A 19 -4.64 -36.56 1.15
CA ALA A 19 -4.52 -35.16 1.48
C ALA A 19 -5.29 -34.36 0.42
N ASP A 20 -6.26 -33.57 0.86
CA ASP A 20 -7.07 -32.75 -0.03
C ASP A 20 -6.13 -31.82 -0.83
N PRO A 21 -6.09 -31.94 -2.18
CA PRO A 21 -5.23 -31.11 -3.01
C PRO A 21 -5.51 -29.61 -2.84
N GLU A 22 -6.73 -29.21 -2.44
CA GLU A 22 -7.08 -27.82 -2.15
C GLU A 22 -6.47 -27.33 -0.82
N ARG A 23 -6.34 -28.23 0.16
CA ARG A 23 -5.73 -27.96 1.48
C ARG A 23 -4.22 -28.22 1.53
N THR A 24 -3.60 -28.58 0.41
CA THR A 24 -2.16 -28.83 0.32
C THR A 24 -1.44 -27.67 -0.38
N VAL A 25 -0.42 -27.13 0.29
CA VAL A 25 0.48 -26.09 -0.25
C VAL A 25 1.74 -26.75 -0.81
N ARG A 26 2.00 -26.57 -2.11
CA ARG A 26 3.25 -27.00 -2.75
C ARG A 26 4.34 -25.94 -2.57
N TRP A 27 5.19 -26.13 -1.57
CA TRP A 27 6.31 -25.24 -1.26
C TRP A 27 7.47 -25.49 -2.21
N CYS A 28 7.91 -24.45 -2.93
CA CYS A 28 9.06 -24.56 -3.81
C CYS A 28 10.37 -24.36 -3.05
N THR A 29 11.35 -25.22 -3.31
CA THR A 29 12.68 -25.20 -2.70
C THR A 29 13.76 -25.06 -3.78
N ILE A 30 14.83 -24.32 -3.50
CA ILE A 30 15.88 -24.00 -4.49
C ILE A 30 17.17 -24.81 -4.34
N SER A 31 17.25 -25.69 -3.35
CA SER A 31 18.44 -26.52 -3.11
C SER A 31 18.11 -27.85 -2.44
N THR A 32 19.07 -28.78 -2.40
CA THR A 32 18.93 -30.03 -1.65
C THR A 32 18.75 -29.78 -0.15
N HIS A 33 19.45 -28.80 0.42
CA HIS A 33 19.35 -28.46 1.84
C HIS A 33 17.96 -27.93 2.19
N GLU A 34 17.37 -27.09 1.34
CA GLU A 34 15.99 -26.64 1.51
C GLU A 34 14.97 -27.77 1.33
N ALA A 35 15.16 -28.64 0.33
CA ALA A 35 14.28 -29.79 0.12
C ALA A 35 14.25 -30.70 1.36
N ASN A 36 15.41 -30.92 2.00
CA ASN A 36 15.51 -31.68 3.25
C ASN A 36 14.75 -30.99 4.39
N LYS A 37 14.97 -29.68 4.60
CA LYS A 37 14.24 -28.91 5.62
C LYS A 37 12.73 -28.90 5.36
N CYS A 38 12.31 -28.80 4.10
CA CYS A 38 10.90 -28.84 3.72
C CYS A 38 10.29 -30.23 3.97
N ALA A 39 11.03 -31.31 3.73
CA ALA A 39 10.56 -32.65 4.08
C ALA A 39 10.37 -32.78 5.59
N SER A 40 11.30 -32.29 6.41
CA SER A 40 11.11 -32.24 7.87
C SER A 40 9.93 -31.36 8.27
N PHE A 41 9.72 -30.22 7.59
CA PHE A 41 8.57 -29.35 7.83
C PHE A 41 7.26 -30.09 7.57
N ARG A 42 7.15 -30.81 6.45
CA ARG A 42 6.00 -31.65 6.12
C ARG A 42 5.70 -32.68 7.20
N GLU A 43 6.70 -33.46 7.59
CA GLU A 43 6.49 -34.53 8.58
C GLU A 43 6.02 -33.98 9.94
N ASN A 44 6.48 -32.80 10.34
CA ASN A 44 6.06 -32.20 11.61
C ASN A 44 4.69 -31.53 11.51
N VAL A 45 4.34 -30.91 10.38
CA VAL A 45 2.99 -30.38 10.12
C VAL A 45 1.94 -31.50 10.18
N LEU A 46 2.23 -32.67 9.60
CA LEU A 46 1.35 -33.84 9.64
C LEU A 46 1.07 -34.35 11.08
N ARG A 47 1.94 -34.03 12.05
CA ARG A 47 1.75 -34.42 13.45
C ARG A 47 0.83 -33.49 14.22
N ILE A 48 0.70 -32.23 13.78
CA ILE A 48 -0.07 -31.20 14.49
C ILE A 48 -1.42 -30.88 13.82
N LEU A 49 -1.60 -31.23 12.55
CA LEU A 49 -2.83 -30.95 11.79
C LEU A 49 -3.45 -32.23 11.23
N GLU A 50 -4.66 -32.55 11.67
CA GLU A 50 -5.39 -33.76 11.23
C GLU A 50 -6.11 -33.56 9.87
N SER A 51 -6.60 -32.35 9.60
CA SER A 51 -7.40 -32.01 8.40
C SER A 51 -6.73 -30.97 7.49
N GLY A 52 -5.42 -30.79 7.64
CA GLY A 52 -4.63 -29.77 6.97
C GLY A 52 -4.81 -28.38 7.59
N PRO A 53 -4.16 -27.35 7.02
CA PRO A 53 -3.42 -27.38 5.75
C PRO A 53 -2.13 -28.21 5.80
N PHE A 54 -1.82 -28.88 4.70
CA PHE A 54 -0.61 -29.69 4.54
C PHE A 54 0.42 -29.00 3.66
N VAL A 55 1.67 -29.46 3.73
CA VAL A 55 2.75 -28.99 2.85
C VAL A 55 3.34 -30.13 2.04
N SER A 56 3.66 -29.87 0.78
CA SER A 56 4.45 -30.75 -0.08
C SER A 56 5.59 -29.95 -0.69
N CYS A 57 6.68 -30.61 -1.08
CA CYS A 57 7.92 -29.95 -1.47
C CYS A 57 8.20 -30.14 -2.95
N VAL A 58 8.41 -29.02 -3.68
CA VAL A 58 8.75 -29.00 -5.10
C VAL A 58 10.18 -28.49 -5.25
N LYS A 59 11.11 -29.36 -5.63
CA LYS A 59 12.51 -29.00 -5.80
C LYS A 59 12.77 -28.38 -7.17
N LYS A 60 13.38 -27.19 -7.17
CA LYS A 60 13.94 -26.49 -8.32
C LYS A 60 15.38 -26.08 -8.00
N THR A 61 16.01 -25.34 -8.91
CA THR A 61 17.44 -24.97 -8.86
C THR A 61 17.69 -23.50 -8.57
N SER A 62 16.66 -22.66 -8.64
CA SER A 62 16.77 -21.22 -8.39
C SER A 62 15.42 -20.63 -8.01
N HIS A 63 15.44 -19.42 -7.42
CA HIS A 63 14.21 -18.67 -7.14
C HIS A 63 13.43 -18.34 -8.43
N MET A 64 14.12 -18.08 -9.55
CA MET A 64 13.46 -17.82 -10.83
C MET A 64 12.73 -19.05 -11.36
N ASP A 65 13.28 -20.26 -11.16
CA ASP A 65 12.59 -21.51 -11.51
C ASP A 65 11.38 -21.74 -10.60
N CYS A 66 11.45 -21.35 -9.33
CA CYS A 66 10.30 -21.37 -8.43
C CYS A 66 9.22 -20.37 -8.83
N ILE A 67 9.58 -19.13 -9.20
CA ILE A 67 8.63 -18.13 -9.70
C ILE A 67 7.88 -18.67 -10.93
N LYS A 68 8.62 -19.23 -11.90
CA LYS A 68 8.03 -19.87 -13.09
C LYS A 68 7.14 -21.05 -12.72
N ALA A 69 7.58 -21.91 -11.81
CA ALA A 69 6.81 -23.06 -11.36
C ALA A 69 5.49 -22.63 -10.68
N ILE A 70 5.49 -21.57 -9.89
CA ILE A 70 4.27 -21.03 -9.28
C ILE A 70 3.36 -20.44 -10.36
N SER A 71 3.91 -19.66 -11.30
CA SER A 71 3.16 -19.13 -12.44
C SER A 71 2.52 -20.22 -13.30
N ASN A 72 3.22 -21.35 -13.49
CA ASN A 72 2.76 -22.51 -14.26
C ASN A 72 1.85 -23.47 -13.47
N ASN A 73 1.49 -23.11 -12.23
CA ASN A 73 0.70 -23.96 -11.34
C ASN A 73 1.37 -25.33 -11.04
N GLU A 74 2.70 -25.40 -11.02
CA GLU A 74 3.50 -26.55 -10.59
C GLU A 74 3.87 -26.48 -9.09
N ALA A 75 3.92 -25.26 -8.54
CA ALA A 75 4.10 -24.96 -7.12
C ALA A 75 3.10 -23.89 -6.67
N ASP A 76 3.00 -23.63 -5.36
CA ASP A 76 2.05 -22.66 -4.79
C ASP A 76 2.73 -21.48 -4.10
N ALA A 77 3.86 -21.71 -3.42
CA ALA A 77 4.52 -20.69 -2.62
C ALA A 77 6.05 -20.81 -2.64
N VAL A 78 6.72 -19.67 -2.52
CA VAL A 78 8.17 -19.55 -2.25
C VAL A 78 8.44 -18.24 -1.52
N THR A 79 9.40 -18.22 -0.61
CA THR A 79 9.88 -16.99 0.05
C THR A 79 10.88 -16.28 -0.85
N LEU A 80 10.70 -14.97 -1.05
CA LEU A 80 11.54 -14.14 -1.91
C LEU A 80 12.04 -12.89 -1.20
N ASP A 81 13.27 -12.51 -1.53
CA ASP A 81 13.79 -11.18 -1.25
C ASP A 81 13.03 -10.10 -2.05
N GLY A 82 12.93 -8.87 -1.54
CA GLY A 82 12.19 -7.77 -2.18
C GLY A 82 12.54 -7.51 -3.64
N GLY A 83 13.80 -7.69 -4.06
CA GLY A 83 14.19 -7.59 -5.46
C GLY A 83 13.60 -8.69 -6.36
N LEU A 84 13.42 -9.89 -5.81
CA LEU A 84 12.78 -11.01 -6.51
C LEU A 84 11.25 -10.96 -6.40
N VAL A 85 10.71 -10.33 -5.36
CA VAL A 85 9.27 -10.00 -5.28
C VAL A 85 8.87 -9.09 -6.45
N TYR A 86 9.73 -8.12 -6.81
CA TYR A 86 9.54 -7.29 -8.00
C TYR A 86 9.47 -8.14 -9.28
N GLU A 87 10.48 -8.99 -9.54
CA GLU A 87 10.50 -9.86 -10.72
C GLU A 87 9.33 -10.86 -10.77
N ALA A 88 8.89 -11.34 -9.60
CA ALA A 88 7.73 -12.22 -9.46
C ALA A 88 6.41 -11.51 -9.78
N GLY A 89 6.31 -10.20 -9.50
CA GLY A 89 5.13 -9.39 -9.80
C GLY A 89 4.97 -9.02 -11.26
N LEU A 90 6.07 -8.94 -12.01
CA LEU A 90 6.05 -8.58 -13.42
C LEU A 90 5.35 -9.63 -14.29
N LYS A 91 4.78 -9.17 -15.41
CA LYS A 91 4.28 -10.06 -16.46
C LYS A 91 5.44 -10.84 -17.09
N PRO A 92 5.27 -12.15 -17.38
CA PRO A 92 4.04 -12.94 -17.30
C PRO A 92 3.78 -13.64 -15.95
N ASN A 93 4.62 -13.46 -14.93
CA ASN A 93 4.54 -14.22 -13.67
C ASN A 93 3.31 -13.84 -12.82
N ASN A 94 2.98 -12.53 -12.74
CA ASN A 94 1.80 -12.00 -12.05
C ASN A 94 1.59 -12.56 -10.62
N LEU A 95 2.68 -12.76 -9.87
CA LEU A 95 2.62 -13.19 -8.47
C LEU A 95 2.44 -11.98 -7.54
N LYS A 96 1.95 -12.21 -6.33
CA LYS A 96 1.82 -11.19 -5.30
C LYS A 96 2.37 -11.70 -3.96
N PRO A 97 2.92 -10.82 -3.11
CA PRO A 97 3.31 -11.20 -1.76
C PRO A 97 2.05 -11.42 -0.91
N VAL A 98 2.02 -12.51 -0.13
CA VAL A 98 0.85 -12.90 0.69
C VAL A 98 1.18 -12.99 2.19
N VAL A 99 2.45 -13.23 2.54
CA VAL A 99 2.92 -13.30 3.93
C VAL A 99 4.30 -12.66 4.00
N ALA A 100 4.52 -11.75 4.94
CA ALA A 100 5.83 -11.13 5.17
C ALA A 100 6.51 -11.77 6.38
N GLU A 101 7.82 -11.95 6.31
CA GLU A 101 8.63 -12.20 7.50
C GLU A 101 8.71 -10.92 8.34
N PHE A 102 8.57 -11.03 9.66
CA PHE A 102 8.86 -9.91 10.56
C PHE A 102 10.10 -10.18 11.42
N HIS A 103 10.72 -9.09 11.84
CA HIS A 103 11.88 -9.06 12.73
C HIS A 103 11.55 -8.28 14.00
N GLY A 104 12.30 -8.52 15.08
CA GLY A 104 12.08 -7.86 16.36
C GLY A 104 11.06 -8.58 17.23
N THR A 105 10.36 -7.84 18.09
CA THR A 105 9.42 -8.41 19.05
C THR A 105 8.01 -8.53 18.48
N LYS A 106 7.22 -9.51 18.95
CA LYS A 106 5.80 -9.66 18.57
C LYS A 106 4.96 -8.41 18.84
N ASP A 107 5.30 -7.64 19.87
CA ASP A 107 4.60 -6.39 20.22
C ASP A 107 4.98 -5.19 19.34
N ASN A 108 6.08 -5.30 18.59
CA ASN A 108 6.56 -4.25 17.70
C ASN A 108 7.24 -4.85 16.45
N PRO A 109 6.47 -5.60 15.63
CA PRO A 109 7.03 -6.36 14.52
C PRO A 109 7.52 -5.43 13.41
N GLN A 110 8.78 -5.60 13.01
CA GLN A 110 9.38 -4.85 11.91
C GLN A 110 9.29 -5.67 10.62
N THR A 111 8.58 -5.15 9.62
CA THR A 111 8.44 -5.75 8.28
C THR A 111 9.42 -5.13 7.27
N HIS A 112 10.55 -4.63 7.78
CA HIS A 112 11.65 -4.07 7.00
C HIS A 112 12.99 -4.41 7.64
N TYR A 113 14.07 -4.22 6.89
CA TYR A 113 15.44 -4.32 7.39
C TYR A 113 16.35 -3.29 6.70
N TYR A 114 17.49 -3.01 7.33
CA TYR A 114 18.49 -2.08 6.80
C TYR A 114 19.50 -2.81 5.90
N ALA A 115 19.67 -2.33 4.66
CA ALA A 115 20.75 -2.70 3.77
C ALA A 115 22.01 -1.87 4.10
N VAL A 116 23.14 -2.53 4.32
CA VAL A 116 24.39 -1.90 4.78
C VAL A 116 25.59 -2.37 3.96
N ALA A 117 26.65 -1.54 3.93
CA ALA A 117 27.96 -1.89 3.39
C ALA A 117 28.94 -2.09 4.54
N VAL A 118 29.40 -3.32 4.74
CA VAL A 118 30.32 -3.70 5.81
C VAL A 118 31.74 -3.77 5.28
N VAL A 119 32.69 -3.23 6.04
CA VAL A 119 34.13 -3.28 5.75
C VAL A 119 34.91 -3.75 6.98
N LYS A 120 36.15 -4.19 6.77
CA LYS A 120 37.08 -4.43 7.89
C LYS A 120 37.62 -3.11 8.43
N LYS A 121 37.68 -3.02 9.76
CA LYS A 121 38.33 -1.92 10.47
C LYS A 121 39.83 -1.86 10.12
N GLY A 122 40.38 -0.66 10.01
CA GLY A 122 41.76 -0.43 9.59
C GLY A 122 41.97 -0.31 8.07
N THR A 123 40.88 -0.42 7.29
CA THR A 123 40.86 0.11 5.92
C THR A 123 40.48 1.60 5.96
N ASP A 124 40.88 2.41 4.97
CA ASP A 124 40.70 3.89 5.05
C ASP A 124 39.70 4.46 4.02
N PHE A 125 39.10 3.63 3.17
CA PHE A 125 38.24 4.10 2.08
C PHE A 125 36.78 4.35 2.48
N LYS A 126 36.11 5.27 1.81
CA LYS A 126 34.69 5.61 2.02
C LYS A 126 33.80 5.03 0.93
N LEU A 127 32.49 5.25 1.04
CA LEU A 127 31.50 4.73 0.10
C LEU A 127 31.74 5.22 -1.34
N ASN A 128 32.12 6.48 -1.51
CA ASN A 128 32.48 7.10 -2.80
C ASN A 128 33.89 6.72 -3.32
N GLU A 129 34.64 5.88 -2.60
CA GLU A 129 36.00 5.45 -2.95
C GLU A 129 36.06 3.95 -3.27
N LEU A 130 34.91 3.35 -3.59
CA LEU A 130 34.77 1.93 -3.88
C LEU A 130 35.28 1.52 -5.27
N ARG A 131 35.58 2.48 -6.15
CA ARG A 131 36.13 2.19 -7.48
C ARG A 131 37.45 1.41 -7.35
N GLY A 132 37.54 0.30 -8.07
CA GLY A 132 38.72 -0.58 -8.08
C GLY A 132 38.86 -1.46 -6.83
N LYS A 133 37.96 -1.36 -5.84
CA LYS A 133 37.93 -2.29 -4.70
C LYS A 133 37.35 -3.64 -5.11
N LYS A 134 37.53 -4.64 -4.25
CA LYS A 134 36.93 -5.97 -4.37
C LYS A 134 35.63 -6.03 -3.60
N SER A 135 34.58 -6.62 -4.16
CA SER A 135 33.25 -6.60 -3.55
C SER A 135 32.60 -7.98 -3.39
N CYS A 136 31.90 -8.17 -2.27
CA CYS A 136 31.15 -9.37 -1.91
C CYS A 136 29.65 -9.05 -1.89
N HIS A 137 28.86 -9.80 -2.67
CA HIS A 137 27.43 -9.55 -2.85
C HIS A 137 26.62 -10.79 -2.50
N THR A 138 25.43 -10.63 -1.95
CA THR A 138 24.56 -11.77 -1.57
C THR A 138 24.06 -12.58 -2.77
N GLY A 139 24.03 -11.96 -3.96
CA GLY A 139 23.52 -12.52 -5.20
C GLY A 139 22.86 -11.46 -6.09
N LEU A 140 22.91 -11.67 -7.40
CA LEU A 140 22.33 -10.79 -8.41
C LEU A 140 20.83 -10.59 -8.18
N GLY A 141 20.37 -9.34 -8.26
CA GLY A 141 18.95 -8.98 -8.12
C GLY A 141 18.40 -8.97 -6.70
N ARG A 142 19.21 -9.27 -5.67
CA ARG A 142 18.80 -9.16 -4.26
C ARG A 142 18.88 -7.72 -3.77
N SER A 143 18.02 -7.36 -2.82
CA SER A 143 17.83 -6.00 -2.33
C SER A 143 19.12 -5.41 -1.76
N ALA A 144 19.60 -5.94 -0.63
CA ALA A 144 20.80 -5.40 0.02
C ALA A 144 22.11 -5.73 -0.72
N GLY A 145 22.19 -6.89 -1.36
CA GLY A 145 23.43 -7.34 -1.99
C GLY A 145 23.65 -6.81 -3.41
N TRP A 146 22.63 -6.32 -4.11
CA TRP A 146 22.77 -5.87 -5.50
C TRP A 146 22.00 -4.58 -5.78
N ASN A 147 20.67 -4.58 -5.63
CA ASN A 147 19.84 -3.48 -6.13
C ASN A 147 20.13 -2.16 -5.43
N ILE A 148 20.17 -2.16 -4.09
CA ILE A 148 20.47 -0.96 -3.29
C ILE A 148 21.88 -0.43 -3.56
N PRO A 149 22.97 -1.23 -3.45
CA PRO A 149 24.30 -0.70 -3.71
C PRO A 149 24.50 -0.26 -5.17
N MET A 150 23.92 -0.96 -6.15
CA MET A 150 24.02 -0.54 -7.56
C MET A 150 23.25 0.73 -7.83
N GLY A 151 22.06 0.90 -7.25
CA GLY A 151 21.30 2.14 -7.32
C GLY A 151 22.06 3.31 -6.68
N ARG A 152 22.71 3.08 -5.54
CA ARG A 152 23.50 4.10 -4.84
C ARG A 152 24.74 4.52 -5.65
N LEU A 153 25.43 3.55 -6.25
CA LEU A 153 26.65 3.78 -7.03
C LEU A 153 26.37 4.18 -8.49
N TYR A 154 25.10 4.20 -8.92
CA TYR A 154 24.73 4.34 -10.34
C TYR A 154 25.40 5.51 -11.05
N LYS A 155 25.47 6.68 -10.39
CA LYS A 155 26.09 7.91 -10.94
C LYS A 155 27.62 7.82 -11.04
N GLU A 156 28.24 6.91 -10.29
CA GLU A 156 29.68 6.66 -10.32
C GLU A 156 30.05 5.51 -11.27
N LEU A 157 29.08 4.74 -11.77
CA LEU A 157 29.35 3.64 -12.68
C LEU A 157 29.82 4.18 -14.05
N PRO A 158 30.78 3.49 -14.71
CA PRO A 158 31.37 3.97 -15.97
C PRO A 158 30.37 3.90 -17.13
N ASP A 159 30.35 4.95 -17.95
CA ASP A 159 29.61 5.01 -19.22
C ASP A 159 30.39 4.34 -20.39
N PRO A 160 29.70 3.84 -21.43
CA PRO A 160 28.25 3.68 -21.52
C PRO A 160 27.77 2.46 -20.71
N GLN A 161 26.64 2.62 -20.04
CA GLN A 161 26.02 1.54 -19.28
C GLN A 161 25.18 0.64 -20.20
N GLU A 162 25.82 -0.20 -21.02
CA GLU A 162 25.11 -1.22 -21.83
C GLU A 162 24.29 -2.18 -20.97
N SER A 163 24.80 -2.46 -19.76
CA SER A 163 24.09 -3.18 -18.70
C SER A 163 24.70 -2.83 -17.35
N ILE A 164 23.89 -2.86 -16.30
CA ILE A 164 24.36 -2.61 -14.93
C ILE A 164 25.45 -3.61 -14.50
N GLN A 165 25.35 -4.87 -14.94
CA GLN A 165 26.34 -5.91 -14.67
C GLN A 165 27.70 -5.56 -15.28
N ARG A 166 27.73 -5.10 -16.54
CA ARG A 166 28.96 -4.68 -17.22
C ARG A 166 29.58 -3.46 -16.55
N ALA A 167 28.75 -2.48 -16.20
CA ALA A 167 29.20 -1.27 -15.53
C ALA A 167 29.81 -1.60 -14.15
N ALA A 168 29.15 -2.45 -13.37
CA ALA A 168 29.66 -2.96 -12.09
C ALA A 168 30.97 -3.75 -12.25
N ALA A 169 31.07 -4.61 -13.27
CA ALA A 169 32.28 -5.39 -13.59
C ALA A 169 33.48 -4.51 -13.97
N ASN A 170 33.24 -3.30 -14.49
CA ASN A 170 34.26 -2.32 -14.80
C ASN A 170 34.55 -1.36 -13.63
N PHE A 171 33.61 -1.22 -12.69
CA PHE A 171 33.76 -0.39 -11.51
C PHE A 171 34.62 -1.07 -10.43
N PHE A 172 34.34 -2.34 -10.10
CA PHE A 172 35.12 -3.12 -9.14
C PHE A 172 36.28 -3.85 -9.83
N SER A 173 37.37 -4.11 -9.10
CA SER A 173 38.51 -4.85 -9.66
C SER A 173 38.21 -6.35 -9.81
N ALA A 174 37.47 -6.92 -8.87
CA ALA A 174 36.93 -8.26 -8.89
C ALA A 174 35.77 -8.36 -7.89
N SER A 175 34.80 -9.25 -8.13
CA SER A 175 33.67 -9.44 -7.21
C SER A 175 33.33 -10.91 -7.03
N CYS A 176 32.55 -11.21 -5.98
CA CYS A 176 31.67 -12.37 -5.98
C CYS A 176 30.22 -11.90 -5.98
N VAL A 177 29.52 -12.14 -7.09
CA VAL A 177 28.11 -11.88 -7.33
C VAL A 177 27.46 -13.19 -7.74
N PRO A 178 27.04 -14.03 -6.80
CA PRO A 178 26.32 -15.26 -7.10
C PRO A 178 25.13 -15.01 -8.03
N CYS A 179 24.77 -15.99 -8.85
CA CYS A 179 23.74 -15.89 -9.90
C CYS A 179 24.12 -15.03 -11.12
N ALA A 180 25.29 -14.38 -11.15
CA ALA A 180 25.76 -13.70 -12.35
C ALA A 180 26.20 -14.71 -13.42
N ASP A 181 26.01 -14.36 -14.69
CA ASP A 181 26.51 -15.17 -15.80
C ASP A 181 28.03 -15.06 -15.88
N GLN A 182 28.73 -16.11 -15.45
CA GLN A 182 30.19 -16.19 -15.47
C GLN A 182 30.77 -16.05 -16.88
N SER A 183 30.04 -16.49 -17.92
CA SER A 183 30.52 -16.43 -19.30
C SER A 183 30.53 -14.99 -19.83
N SER A 184 29.47 -14.25 -19.57
CA SER A 184 29.34 -12.84 -19.97
C SER A 184 30.07 -11.87 -19.04
N PHE A 185 30.15 -12.19 -17.73
CA PHE A 185 30.67 -11.29 -16.69
C PHE A 185 31.67 -12.00 -15.75
N PRO A 186 32.82 -12.48 -16.26
CA PRO A 186 33.76 -13.28 -15.46
C PRO A 186 34.30 -12.56 -14.22
N LYS A 187 34.48 -11.23 -14.28
CA LYS A 187 34.92 -10.41 -13.13
C LYS A 187 33.94 -10.43 -11.96
N LEU A 188 32.64 -10.56 -12.24
CA LEU A 188 31.61 -10.61 -11.19
C LEU A 188 31.62 -11.95 -10.43
N CYS A 189 32.15 -13.01 -11.04
CA CYS A 189 32.26 -14.33 -10.43
C CYS A 189 33.69 -14.66 -9.98
N GLN A 190 34.64 -13.74 -10.14
CA GLN A 190 36.07 -14.01 -9.98
C GLN A 190 36.42 -14.45 -8.55
N LEU A 191 35.86 -13.78 -7.54
CA LEU A 191 36.11 -14.03 -6.12
C LEU A 191 35.26 -15.16 -5.53
N CYS A 192 34.28 -15.67 -6.27
CA CYS A 192 33.40 -16.72 -5.78
C CYS A 192 34.17 -18.04 -5.53
N ALA A 193 33.76 -18.75 -4.47
CA ALA A 193 34.52 -19.86 -3.88
C ALA A 193 34.01 -21.25 -4.27
N GLY A 194 32.90 -21.34 -5.00
CA GLY A 194 32.35 -22.59 -5.50
C GLY A 194 33.32 -23.30 -6.45
N LYS A 195 33.20 -24.64 -6.52
CA LYS A 195 34.09 -25.50 -7.30
C LYS A 195 33.41 -25.95 -8.60
N GLY A 196 34.17 -26.00 -9.70
CA GLY A 196 33.66 -26.48 -10.98
C GLY A 196 32.42 -25.70 -11.43
N THR A 197 31.32 -26.41 -11.69
CA THR A 197 30.04 -25.82 -12.09
C THR A 197 29.30 -25.09 -10.97
N ASP A 198 29.70 -25.29 -9.71
CA ASP A 198 29.10 -24.59 -8.56
C ASP A 198 29.74 -23.21 -8.30
N LYS A 199 30.80 -22.84 -9.03
CA LYS A 199 31.38 -21.50 -8.94
C LYS A 199 30.33 -20.46 -9.36
N CYS A 200 30.08 -19.49 -8.48
CA CYS A 200 29.10 -18.42 -8.72
C CYS A 200 27.63 -18.91 -8.79
N ALA A 201 27.35 -20.14 -8.32
CA ALA A 201 26.00 -20.71 -8.34
C ALA A 201 24.99 -19.87 -7.55
N CYS A 202 23.73 -19.92 -7.99
CA CYS A 202 22.62 -19.21 -7.34
C CYS A 202 22.00 -20.01 -6.17
N SER A 203 22.85 -20.64 -5.36
CA SER A 203 22.43 -21.51 -4.25
C SER A 203 23.56 -21.66 -3.22
N ASN A 204 23.27 -22.35 -2.11
CA ASN A 204 24.24 -22.68 -1.07
C ASN A 204 25.40 -23.59 -1.52
N HIS A 205 25.43 -24.06 -2.77
CA HIS A 205 26.61 -24.72 -3.33
C HIS A 205 27.78 -23.74 -3.57
N GLU A 206 27.47 -22.44 -3.73
CA GLU A 206 28.45 -21.37 -3.69
C GLU A 206 28.65 -20.92 -2.22
N PRO A 207 29.83 -21.13 -1.60
CA PRO A 207 30.06 -20.79 -0.20
C PRO A 207 29.89 -19.30 0.15
N TYR A 208 30.01 -18.41 -0.85
CA TYR A 208 29.80 -16.97 -0.69
C TYR A 208 28.38 -16.51 -1.06
N PHE A 209 27.44 -17.44 -1.25
CA PHE A 209 26.02 -17.12 -1.49
C PHE A 209 25.27 -16.64 -0.25
N GLY A 210 24.34 -15.72 -0.45
CA GLY A 210 23.47 -15.20 0.61
C GLY A 210 24.17 -14.23 1.56
N TYR A 211 23.46 -13.85 2.64
CA TYR A 211 23.96 -12.86 3.60
C TYR A 211 25.22 -13.34 4.31
N SER A 212 25.17 -14.54 4.89
CA SER A 212 26.32 -15.13 5.59
C SER A 212 27.48 -15.42 4.65
N GLY A 213 27.22 -15.86 3.42
CA GLY A 213 28.26 -16.09 2.42
C GLY A 213 28.97 -14.81 1.97
N ALA A 214 28.23 -13.74 1.70
CA ALA A 214 28.82 -12.45 1.34
C ALA A 214 29.67 -11.86 2.48
N PHE A 215 29.23 -12.01 3.73
CA PHE A 215 30.03 -11.63 4.89
C PHE A 215 31.26 -12.53 5.06
N LYS A 216 31.14 -13.83 4.80
CA LYS A 216 32.28 -14.77 4.80
C LYS A 216 33.34 -14.40 3.76
N CYS A 217 32.93 -13.97 2.56
CA CYS A 217 33.82 -13.44 1.52
C CYS A 217 34.66 -12.25 2.02
N LEU A 218 34.07 -11.34 2.80
CA LEU A 218 34.81 -10.25 3.45
C LEU A 218 35.71 -10.76 4.58
N MET A 219 35.18 -11.64 5.43
CA MET A 219 35.90 -12.20 6.58
C MET A 219 37.19 -12.92 6.15
N GLU A 220 37.12 -13.74 5.09
CA GLU A 220 38.27 -14.45 4.52
C GLU A 220 39.21 -13.55 3.72
N GLY A 221 38.88 -12.26 3.54
CA GLY A 221 39.70 -11.28 2.83
C GLY A 221 39.69 -11.44 1.31
N ALA A 222 38.72 -12.17 0.76
CA ALA A 222 38.53 -12.28 -0.68
C ALA A 222 38.08 -10.93 -1.27
N GLY A 223 37.18 -10.22 -0.57
CA GLY A 223 36.74 -8.87 -0.90
C GLY A 223 37.02 -7.83 0.18
N ASP A 224 36.94 -6.55 -0.19
CA ASP A 224 37.19 -5.39 0.67
C ASP A 224 35.90 -4.86 1.33
N VAL A 225 34.75 -5.05 0.67
CA VAL A 225 33.42 -4.63 1.13
C VAL A 225 32.40 -5.75 0.92
N ALA A 226 31.50 -5.95 1.89
CA ALA A 226 30.34 -6.83 1.77
C ALA A 226 29.03 -6.04 1.86
N PHE A 227 28.14 -6.25 0.89
CA PHE A 227 26.81 -5.67 0.88
C PHE A 227 25.79 -6.66 1.44
N VAL A 228 25.28 -6.39 2.65
CA VAL A 228 24.46 -7.32 3.44
C VAL A 228 23.37 -6.58 4.24
N LYS A 229 22.61 -7.29 5.09
CA LYS A 229 21.65 -6.68 6.03
C LYS A 229 22.35 -6.35 7.36
N HIS A 230 21.82 -5.40 8.11
CA HIS A 230 22.38 -4.99 9.41
C HIS A 230 22.60 -6.15 10.40
N SER A 231 21.69 -7.14 10.45
CA SER A 231 21.82 -8.27 11.38
C SER A 231 22.96 -9.24 11.03
N THR A 232 23.50 -9.20 9.80
CA THR A 232 24.41 -10.25 9.31
C THR A 232 25.69 -10.38 10.13
N VAL A 233 26.26 -9.27 10.61
CA VAL A 233 27.46 -9.30 11.45
C VAL A 233 27.14 -9.98 12.79
N PHE A 234 26.00 -9.65 13.39
CA PHE A 234 25.53 -10.23 14.66
C PHE A 234 25.20 -11.73 14.52
N ASP A 235 24.57 -12.12 13.42
CA ASP A 235 24.16 -13.49 13.12
C ASP A 235 25.37 -14.44 12.93
N ASN A 236 26.52 -13.90 12.51
CA ASN A 236 27.73 -14.68 12.19
C ASN A 236 28.84 -14.54 13.26
N LEU A 237 28.84 -13.46 14.05
CA LEU A 237 29.80 -13.22 15.12
C LEU A 237 29.07 -13.09 16.46
N PRO A 238 28.89 -14.20 17.20
CA PRO A 238 28.20 -14.18 18.49
C PRO A 238 28.99 -13.41 19.57
N ASN A 239 30.31 -13.38 19.47
CA ASN A 239 31.18 -12.65 20.38
C ASN A 239 31.26 -11.15 20.00
N PRO A 240 30.86 -10.22 20.90
CA PRO A 240 30.91 -8.79 20.64
C PRO A 240 32.30 -8.24 20.30
N GLU A 241 33.38 -8.81 20.84
CA GLU A 241 34.74 -8.33 20.56
C GLU A 241 35.14 -8.54 19.09
N ASP A 242 34.70 -9.63 18.48
CA ASP A 242 35.00 -9.92 17.08
C ASP A 242 34.30 -8.93 16.13
N ARG A 243 33.14 -8.39 16.56
CA ARG A 243 32.36 -7.40 15.78
C ARG A 243 33.09 -6.07 15.64
N LYS A 244 33.91 -5.70 16.63
CA LYS A 244 34.70 -4.45 16.63
C LYS A 244 35.74 -4.40 15.50
N ASN A 245 36.03 -5.53 14.86
CA ASN A 245 36.89 -5.61 13.69
C ASN A 245 36.20 -5.17 12.39
N TYR A 246 34.94 -4.75 12.45
CA TYR A 246 34.14 -4.35 11.29
C TYR A 246 33.48 -2.99 11.51
N GLU A 247 33.25 -2.28 10.40
CA GLU A 247 32.63 -0.96 10.36
C GLU A 247 31.62 -0.89 9.21
N LEU A 248 30.73 0.09 9.26
CA LEU A 248 29.78 0.39 8.20
C LEU A 248 30.25 1.58 7.36
N LEU A 249 30.06 1.52 6.05
CA LEU A 249 30.19 2.69 5.16
C LEU A 249 28.84 3.41 5.06
N CYS A 250 28.82 4.68 5.42
CA CYS A 250 27.59 5.47 5.50
C CYS A 250 27.36 6.29 4.22
N GLY A 251 26.09 6.62 3.96
CA GLY A 251 25.69 7.39 2.77
C GLY A 251 26.28 8.81 2.70
N ASP A 252 26.70 9.37 3.83
CA ASP A 252 27.37 10.66 3.97
C ASP A 252 28.91 10.56 3.85
N ASN A 253 29.42 9.42 3.40
CA ASN A 253 30.86 9.12 3.27
C ASN A 253 31.60 9.16 4.62
N THR A 254 30.91 8.86 5.72
CA THR A 254 31.53 8.55 7.01
C THR A 254 31.57 7.04 7.26
N ARG A 255 32.13 6.65 8.40
CA ARG A 255 32.13 5.28 8.91
C ARG A 255 31.57 5.27 10.32
N LYS A 256 30.80 4.24 10.66
CA LYS A 256 30.26 4.04 12.01
C LYS A 256 30.39 2.58 12.47
N SER A 257 30.14 2.35 13.76
CA SER A 257 30.06 0.99 14.31
C SER A 257 28.96 0.19 13.61
N VAL A 258 29.11 -1.12 13.59
CA VAL A 258 28.05 -2.04 13.13
C VAL A 258 26.78 -1.96 14.00
N ASP A 259 26.89 -1.46 15.23
CA ASP A 259 25.76 -1.21 16.14
C ASP A 259 24.95 0.04 15.75
N ASP A 260 25.57 1.00 15.07
CA ASP A 260 24.95 2.29 14.71
C ASP A 260 24.23 2.22 13.34
N TYR A 261 23.79 1.03 12.95
CA TYR A 261 23.21 0.78 11.62
C TYR A 261 21.95 1.61 11.34
N GLN A 262 21.21 2.02 12.37
CA GLN A 262 20.03 2.89 12.22
C GLN A 262 20.39 4.31 11.78
N GLU A 263 21.64 4.73 11.99
CA GLU A 263 22.16 6.02 11.54
C GLU A 263 23.12 5.88 10.34
N CYS A 264 23.48 4.65 9.96
CA CYS A 264 24.43 4.34 8.91
C CYS A 264 23.97 3.14 8.08
N TYR A 265 23.13 3.42 7.09
CA TYR A 265 22.61 2.43 6.15
C TYR A 265 22.53 3.00 4.73
N LEU A 266 22.41 2.11 3.74
CA LEU A 266 22.24 2.48 2.34
C LEU A 266 20.77 2.72 1.99
N ALA A 267 19.89 1.83 2.46
CA ALA A 267 18.44 1.98 2.38
C ALA A 267 17.73 1.10 3.43
N MET A 268 16.52 1.50 3.81
CA MET A 268 15.55 0.58 4.42
C MET A 268 14.83 -0.17 3.30
N VAL A 269 14.70 -1.48 3.45
CA VAL A 269 14.07 -2.35 2.44
C VAL A 269 13.01 -3.23 3.09
N PRO A 270 11.88 -3.51 2.41
CA PRO A 270 10.87 -4.42 2.91
C PRO A 270 11.43 -5.81 3.19
N SER A 271 10.85 -6.50 4.17
CA SER A 271 11.18 -7.87 4.51
C SER A 271 11.01 -8.83 3.34
N HIS A 272 11.58 -10.03 3.49
CA HIS A 272 11.30 -11.11 2.56
C HIS A 272 9.82 -11.49 2.67
N ALA A 273 9.22 -11.89 1.55
CA ALA A 273 7.81 -12.23 1.48
C ALA A 273 7.60 -13.57 0.77
N VAL A 274 6.67 -14.35 1.30
CA VAL A 274 6.10 -15.49 0.60
C VAL A 274 5.22 -14.96 -0.50
N VAL A 275 5.49 -15.37 -1.74
CA VAL A 275 4.68 -15.00 -2.90
C VAL A 275 3.80 -16.16 -3.36
N ALA A 276 2.65 -15.82 -3.92
CA ALA A 276 1.71 -16.76 -4.52
C ALA A 276 1.07 -16.14 -5.78
N ARG A 277 0.32 -16.94 -6.55
CA ARG A 277 -0.43 -16.41 -7.71
C ARG A 277 -1.47 -15.38 -7.27
N THR A 278 -1.66 -14.34 -8.08
CA THR A 278 -2.73 -13.35 -7.83
C THR A 278 -4.13 -13.96 -7.90
N VAL A 279 -4.33 -14.94 -8.80
CA VAL A 279 -5.59 -15.67 -8.98
C VAL A 279 -5.36 -17.15 -8.65
N GLY A 280 -6.20 -17.74 -7.80
CA GLY A 280 -6.07 -19.16 -7.41
C GLY A 280 -4.75 -19.46 -6.68
N GLY A 281 -4.21 -18.49 -5.94
CA GLY A 281 -2.93 -18.59 -5.24
C GLY A 281 -2.98 -19.28 -3.87
N LYS A 282 -4.16 -19.71 -3.40
CA LYS A 282 -4.35 -20.34 -2.08
C LYS A 282 -3.84 -19.48 -0.90
N GLU A 283 -3.97 -18.16 -0.99
CA GLU A 283 -3.41 -17.22 0.02
C GLU A 283 -3.88 -17.49 1.45
N ASP A 284 -5.16 -17.86 1.63
CA ASP A 284 -5.71 -18.17 2.94
C ASP A 284 -5.16 -19.49 3.50
N VAL A 285 -4.97 -20.50 2.65
CA VAL A 285 -4.39 -21.80 3.03
C VAL A 285 -2.90 -21.64 3.37
N ILE A 286 -2.17 -20.81 2.61
CA ILE A 286 -0.77 -20.47 2.90
C ILE A 286 -0.67 -19.76 4.25
N TRP A 287 -1.54 -18.78 4.51
CA TRP A 287 -1.55 -18.09 5.80
C TRP A 287 -1.89 -19.03 6.96
N GLU A 288 -2.93 -19.86 6.82
CA GLU A 288 -3.32 -20.82 7.85
C GLU A 288 -2.18 -21.80 8.16
N LEU A 289 -1.50 -22.32 7.13
CA LEU A 289 -0.34 -23.20 7.28
C LEU A 289 0.78 -22.52 8.07
N LEU A 290 1.15 -21.31 7.67
CA LEU A 290 2.26 -20.58 8.29
C LEU A 290 1.92 -20.09 9.69
N ASN A 291 0.67 -19.70 9.95
CA ASN A 291 0.22 -19.28 11.26
C ASN A 291 0.26 -20.46 12.26
N HIS A 292 -0.23 -21.64 11.88
CA HIS A 292 -0.07 -22.84 12.71
C HIS A 292 1.40 -23.24 12.87
N ALA A 293 2.18 -23.21 11.77
CA ALA A 293 3.59 -23.56 11.83
C ALA A 293 4.39 -22.66 12.78
N GLN A 294 4.17 -21.34 12.80
CA GLN A 294 4.90 -20.44 13.69
C GLN A 294 4.47 -20.56 15.16
N GLU A 295 3.23 -20.97 15.44
CA GLU A 295 2.74 -21.18 16.81
C GLU A 295 3.40 -22.38 17.49
N HIS A 296 3.68 -23.43 16.70
CA HIS A 296 4.25 -24.70 17.16
C HIS A 296 5.77 -24.81 16.97
N PHE A 297 6.30 -24.31 15.85
CA PHE A 297 7.70 -24.48 15.42
C PHE A 297 8.45 -23.14 15.26
N GLY A 298 7.85 -22.04 15.71
CA GLY A 298 8.47 -20.72 15.69
C GLY A 298 9.66 -20.60 16.65
N LYS A 299 10.21 -19.40 16.76
CA LYS A 299 11.36 -19.11 17.60
C LYS A 299 11.10 -19.48 19.07
N ASP A 300 12.10 -20.08 19.71
CA ASP A 300 12.11 -20.49 21.12
C ASP A 300 11.01 -21.52 21.50
N LYS A 301 10.50 -22.27 20.52
CA LYS A 301 9.56 -23.38 20.77
C LYS A 301 10.30 -24.68 21.07
N PRO A 302 9.87 -25.47 22.07
CA PRO A 302 10.61 -26.65 22.55
C PRO A 302 10.50 -27.89 21.64
N ASP A 303 10.26 -27.72 20.34
CA ASP A 303 10.10 -28.82 19.39
C ASP A 303 11.44 -29.20 18.69
N ASN A 304 11.52 -30.45 18.24
CA ASN A 304 12.65 -30.98 17.49
C ASN A 304 12.80 -30.34 16.11
N PHE A 305 11.76 -29.68 15.60
CA PHE A 305 11.79 -28.91 14.36
C PHE A 305 11.67 -27.41 14.63
N GLN A 306 12.55 -26.62 14.01
CA GLN A 306 12.58 -25.16 14.09
C GLN A 306 12.36 -24.56 12.70
N LEU A 307 11.41 -23.63 12.59
CA LEU A 307 11.06 -23.02 11.31
C LEU A 307 12.13 -22.03 10.84
N PHE A 308 12.67 -21.23 11.75
CA PHE A 308 13.65 -20.17 11.50
C PHE A 308 15.08 -20.57 11.86
N GLN A 309 15.39 -21.86 11.95
CA GLN A 309 16.76 -22.34 12.13
C GLN A 309 16.94 -23.64 11.35
N SER A 310 18.17 -23.98 11.00
CA SER A 310 18.44 -25.29 10.40
C SER A 310 19.86 -25.78 10.69
N PRO A 311 20.04 -27.09 10.98
CA PRO A 311 21.36 -27.69 11.04
C PRO A 311 22.00 -27.85 9.65
N HIS A 312 21.21 -27.73 8.57
CA HIS A 312 21.65 -27.97 7.20
C HIS A 312 22.20 -26.73 6.50
N GLY A 313 22.15 -25.55 7.12
CA GLY A 313 22.61 -24.30 6.52
C GLY A 313 21.85 -23.10 7.06
N LYS A 314 22.16 -21.93 6.49
CA LYS A 314 21.56 -20.65 6.86
C LYS A 314 20.42 -20.27 5.91
N ASP A 315 19.41 -19.60 6.44
CA ASP A 315 18.30 -18.99 5.70
C ASP A 315 17.59 -19.99 4.76
N LEU A 316 17.38 -21.22 5.23
CA LEU A 316 16.71 -22.27 4.44
C LEU A 316 15.19 -22.13 4.55
N LEU A 317 14.49 -21.99 3.42
CA LEU A 317 13.04 -21.69 3.29
C LEU A 317 12.64 -20.29 3.78
N PHE A 318 13.12 -19.90 4.96
CA PHE A 318 12.88 -18.62 5.62
C PHE A 318 14.19 -18.11 6.22
N LYS A 319 14.28 -16.80 6.46
CA LYS A 319 15.46 -16.22 7.12
C LYS A 319 15.60 -16.76 8.54
N ASP A 320 16.83 -17.05 8.94
CA ASP A 320 17.10 -17.51 10.30
C ASP A 320 16.83 -16.42 11.35
N SER A 321 16.91 -15.16 10.91
CA SER A 321 16.66 -13.98 11.74
C SER A 321 15.18 -13.57 11.80
N ALA A 322 14.26 -14.33 11.19
CA ALA A 322 12.83 -14.02 11.27
C ALA A 322 12.28 -14.43 12.64
N ASP A 323 11.42 -13.59 13.20
CA ASP A 323 10.77 -13.83 14.50
C ASP A 323 9.34 -14.36 14.32
N GLY A 324 8.82 -14.33 13.09
CA GLY A 324 7.53 -14.88 12.70
C GLY A 324 7.04 -14.29 11.37
N PHE A 325 5.74 -14.43 11.13
CA PHE A 325 5.06 -13.97 9.93
C PHE A 325 3.90 -13.03 10.23
N LEU A 326 3.62 -12.16 9.26
CA LEU A 326 2.42 -11.33 9.21
C LEU A 326 1.69 -11.53 7.88
N LYS A 327 0.36 -11.68 7.95
CA LYS A 327 -0.49 -11.74 6.75
C LYS A 327 -0.45 -10.39 6.04
N ILE A 328 -0.10 -10.39 4.76
CA ILE A 328 -0.11 -9.17 3.95
C ILE A 328 -1.57 -8.82 3.60
N PRO A 329 -2.00 -7.55 3.77
CA PRO A 329 -3.35 -7.13 3.42
C PRO A 329 -3.67 -7.40 1.95
N SER A 330 -4.91 -7.81 1.65
CA SER A 330 -5.29 -8.29 0.31
C SER A 330 -5.18 -7.23 -0.80
N LYS A 331 -5.23 -5.93 -0.45
CA LYS A 331 -5.03 -4.82 -1.39
C LYS A 331 -3.56 -4.49 -1.65
N MET A 332 -2.62 -5.07 -0.90
CA MET A 332 -1.20 -4.80 -1.01
C MET A 332 -0.56 -5.75 -2.04
N ASP A 333 -0.46 -5.29 -3.28
CA ASP A 333 0.30 -5.98 -4.31
C ASP A 333 1.81 -5.76 -4.16
N PHE A 334 2.61 -6.26 -5.11
CA PHE A 334 4.06 -6.16 -5.05
C PHE A 334 4.54 -4.71 -5.10
N GLU A 335 3.87 -3.79 -5.81
CA GLU A 335 4.29 -2.39 -5.91
C GLU A 335 4.04 -1.66 -4.60
N LEU A 336 2.88 -1.87 -3.99
CA LEU A 336 2.54 -1.31 -2.68
C LEU A 336 3.41 -1.91 -1.56
N TYR A 337 3.72 -3.20 -1.64
CA TYR A 337 4.62 -3.88 -0.70
C TYR A 337 6.06 -3.34 -0.80
N LEU A 338 6.54 -3.14 -2.02
CA LEU A 338 7.90 -2.66 -2.24
C LEU A 338 8.06 -1.16 -1.99
N GLY A 339 7.00 -0.39 -2.24
CA GLY A 339 7.00 1.06 -2.17
C GLY A 339 7.57 1.72 -3.44
N TYR A 340 7.04 2.89 -3.77
CA TYR A 340 7.35 3.63 -4.98
C TYR A 340 8.85 3.83 -5.22
N GLU A 341 9.56 4.35 -4.22
CA GLU A 341 10.99 4.69 -4.36
C GLU A 341 11.83 3.46 -4.72
N TYR A 342 11.55 2.32 -4.09
CA TYR A 342 12.26 1.07 -4.37
C TYR A 342 11.89 0.51 -5.75
N VAL A 343 10.60 0.49 -6.10
CA VAL A 343 10.12 0.05 -7.42
C VAL A 343 10.72 0.89 -8.55
N THR A 344 10.70 2.23 -8.43
CA THR A 344 11.29 3.13 -9.41
C THR A 344 12.80 2.96 -9.51
N ALA A 345 13.50 2.73 -8.39
CA ALA A 345 14.92 2.40 -8.41
C ALA A 345 15.21 1.10 -9.20
N LEU A 346 14.40 0.05 -9.01
CA LEU A 346 14.53 -1.20 -9.76
C LEU A 346 14.24 -1.03 -11.26
N GLN A 347 13.19 -0.28 -11.60
CA GLN A 347 12.85 0.05 -12.99
C GLN A 347 14.00 0.79 -13.67
N ASN A 348 14.57 1.81 -13.02
CA ASN A 348 15.68 2.58 -13.56
C ASN A 348 16.93 1.71 -13.80
N LEU A 349 17.25 0.83 -12.86
CA LEU A 349 18.36 -0.13 -13.02
C LEU A 349 18.14 -1.11 -14.18
N ARG A 350 16.90 -1.56 -14.39
CA ARG A 350 16.54 -2.49 -15.46
C ARG A 350 16.56 -1.81 -16.84
N GLU A 351 16.05 -0.58 -16.92
CA GLU A 351 15.99 0.19 -18.17
C GLU A 351 17.31 0.88 -18.50
N SER A 352 18.34 0.76 -17.66
CA SER A 352 19.61 1.49 -17.76
C SER A 352 19.39 3.01 -17.91
N LYS A 353 18.35 3.53 -17.24
CA LYS A 353 18.04 4.97 -17.21
C LYS A 353 18.72 5.62 -16.01
N PRO A 354 19.37 6.79 -16.19
CA PRO A 354 19.80 7.61 -15.07
C PRO A 354 18.62 7.91 -14.14
N PRO A 355 18.80 7.84 -12.80
CA PRO A 355 17.77 8.21 -11.83
C PRO A 355 17.19 9.63 -11.99
N ASP A 356 17.82 10.48 -12.82
CA ASP A 356 17.47 11.88 -13.10
C ASP A 356 17.05 12.15 -14.57
N SER A 357 16.94 11.14 -15.45
CA SER A 357 16.71 11.42 -16.88
C SER A 357 15.27 11.76 -17.27
N SER A 358 14.34 11.94 -16.32
CA SER A 358 13.04 12.51 -16.64
C SER A 358 13.23 14.01 -16.87
N LYS A 359 13.29 14.39 -18.16
CA LYS A 359 13.20 15.76 -18.65
C LYS A 359 12.32 16.64 -17.76
N ASP A 360 12.80 17.85 -17.50
CA ASP A 360 12.16 18.99 -16.80
C ASP A 360 10.73 19.39 -17.26
N GLU A 361 10.03 18.58 -18.05
CA GLU A 361 8.60 18.75 -18.32
C GLU A 361 7.78 18.19 -17.16
N CYS A 362 7.52 19.09 -16.22
CA CYS A 362 6.54 18.90 -15.16
C CYS A 362 5.13 18.76 -15.77
N MET A 363 4.75 17.51 -16.06
CA MET A 363 3.42 17.09 -16.47
C MET A 363 2.76 16.32 -15.31
N VAL A 364 1.44 16.50 -15.15
CA VAL A 364 0.65 15.92 -14.06
C VAL A 364 -0.36 14.93 -14.61
N LYS A 365 -0.26 13.67 -14.17
CA LYS A 365 -1.30 12.65 -14.41
C LYS A 365 -2.40 12.76 -13.35
N TRP A 366 -3.56 13.27 -13.73
CA TRP A 366 -4.72 13.42 -12.85
C TRP A 366 -5.53 12.12 -12.78
N CYS A 367 -5.86 11.65 -11.57
CA CYS A 367 -6.70 10.47 -11.40
C CYS A 367 -8.19 10.84 -11.29
N ALA A 368 -8.98 10.40 -12.27
CA ALA A 368 -10.41 10.60 -12.35
C ALA A 368 -11.19 9.37 -11.84
N ILE A 369 -12.29 9.59 -11.12
CA ILE A 369 -13.14 8.52 -10.59
C ILE A 369 -14.33 8.27 -11.54
N GLY A 370 -14.32 7.12 -12.20
CA GLY A 370 -15.37 6.70 -13.12
C GLY A 370 -15.45 7.51 -14.42
N HIS A 371 -16.44 7.18 -15.26
CA HIS A 371 -16.52 7.67 -16.63
C HIS A 371 -16.81 9.17 -16.77
N GLN A 372 -17.62 9.75 -15.87
CA GLN A 372 -18.00 11.17 -15.94
C GLN A 372 -16.81 12.08 -15.63
N GLU A 373 -16.07 11.79 -14.57
CA GLU A 373 -14.84 12.53 -14.25
C GLU A 373 -13.78 12.32 -15.33
N ARG A 374 -13.64 11.10 -15.84
CA ARG A 374 -12.71 10.82 -16.95
C ARG A 374 -13.00 11.70 -18.16
N THR A 375 -14.26 11.78 -18.59
CA THR A 375 -14.66 12.62 -19.73
C THR A 375 -14.31 14.10 -19.49
N LYS A 376 -14.53 14.62 -18.27
CA LYS A 376 -14.14 16.00 -17.93
C LYS A 376 -12.62 16.18 -17.93
N CYS A 377 -11.88 15.20 -17.41
CA CYS A 377 -10.43 15.20 -17.39
C CYS A 377 -9.86 15.18 -18.81
N ASP A 378 -10.37 14.33 -19.71
CA ASP A 378 -9.90 14.26 -21.10
C ASP A 378 -10.09 15.61 -21.82
N ARG A 379 -11.23 16.28 -21.55
CA ARG A 379 -11.45 17.64 -22.05
C ARG A 379 -10.41 18.60 -21.47
N TRP A 380 -10.16 18.57 -20.16
CA TRP A 380 -9.11 19.38 -19.53
C TRP A 380 -7.72 19.14 -20.15
N SER A 381 -7.34 17.88 -20.34
CA SER A 381 -6.08 17.47 -20.96
C SER A 381 -5.89 18.10 -22.33
N GLY A 382 -6.93 18.08 -23.18
CA GLY A 382 -6.91 18.72 -24.51
C GLY A 382 -6.69 20.24 -24.49
N PHE A 383 -7.17 20.94 -23.46
CA PHE A 383 -6.95 22.38 -23.30
C PHE A 383 -5.66 22.74 -22.55
N SER A 384 -5.08 21.78 -21.80
CA SER A 384 -3.94 22.02 -20.92
C SER A 384 -2.61 22.30 -21.63
N GLY A 385 -2.53 22.07 -22.95
CA GLY A 385 -1.30 22.19 -23.72
C GLY A 385 -0.24 21.14 -23.36
N GLY A 386 -0.67 19.93 -22.96
CA GLY A 386 0.21 18.84 -22.56
C GLY A 386 0.62 18.86 -21.07
N ALA A 387 0.12 19.82 -20.28
CA ALA A 387 0.41 19.90 -18.86
C ALA A 387 -0.33 18.86 -18.02
N ILE A 388 -1.48 18.36 -18.50
CA ILE A 388 -2.35 17.41 -17.81
C ILE A 388 -2.57 16.17 -18.67
N GLU A 389 -2.34 15.01 -18.09
CA GLU A 389 -2.78 13.70 -18.58
C GLU A 389 -3.81 13.10 -17.62
N CYS A 390 -4.58 12.13 -18.09
CA CYS A 390 -5.66 11.54 -17.30
C CYS A 390 -5.45 10.05 -17.10
N GLU A 391 -5.66 9.62 -15.86
CA GLU A 391 -5.81 8.23 -15.43
C GLU A 391 -7.21 8.04 -14.85
N THR A 392 -7.68 6.79 -14.78
CA THR A 392 -9.02 6.48 -14.28
C THR A 392 -8.98 5.34 -13.28
N ALA A 393 -9.82 5.43 -12.24
CA ALA A 393 -10.12 4.31 -11.34
C ALA A 393 -11.64 4.23 -11.06
N GLU A 394 -12.10 3.12 -10.49
CA GLU A 394 -13.53 2.93 -10.19
C GLU A 394 -13.95 3.60 -8.87
N ASN A 395 -13.00 3.85 -7.98
CA ASN A 395 -13.22 4.46 -6.67
C ASN A 395 -11.99 5.25 -6.18
N THR A 396 -12.19 6.02 -5.10
CA THR A 396 -11.16 6.91 -4.53
C THR A 396 -9.93 6.16 -4.02
N GLU A 397 -10.09 5.03 -3.33
CA GLU A 397 -8.95 4.27 -2.80
C GLU A 397 -8.07 3.73 -3.92
N GLU A 398 -8.65 3.27 -5.03
CA GLU A 398 -7.89 2.84 -6.21
C GLU A 398 -7.11 4.01 -6.83
N CYS A 399 -7.68 5.22 -6.88
CA CYS A 399 -6.92 6.39 -7.32
C CYS A 399 -5.78 6.73 -6.36
N ILE A 400 -5.99 6.65 -5.04
CA ILE A 400 -4.90 6.84 -4.05
C ILE A 400 -3.81 5.78 -4.28
N ALA A 401 -4.17 4.51 -4.48
CA ALA A 401 -3.21 3.45 -4.77
C ALA A 401 -2.44 3.70 -6.07
N LYS A 402 -3.10 4.15 -7.15
CA LYS A 402 -2.44 4.56 -8.40
C LYS A 402 -1.44 5.71 -8.18
N ILE A 403 -1.79 6.69 -7.35
CA ILE A 403 -0.87 7.79 -6.99
C ILE A 403 0.31 7.25 -6.19
N MET A 404 0.10 6.34 -5.23
CA MET A 404 1.17 5.72 -4.48
C MET A 404 2.14 4.94 -5.37
N LYS A 405 1.64 4.31 -6.44
CA LYS A 405 2.45 3.50 -7.37
C LYS A 405 3.18 4.29 -8.45
N GLY A 406 2.83 5.56 -8.66
CA GLY A 406 3.36 6.33 -9.78
C GLY A 406 2.57 6.21 -11.08
N GLU A 407 1.43 5.52 -11.08
CA GLU A 407 0.55 5.44 -12.25
C GLU A 407 -0.18 6.78 -12.47
N ALA A 408 -0.56 7.45 -11.37
CA ALA A 408 -1.10 8.81 -11.36
C ALA A 408 -0.27 9.72 -10.43
N ASP A 409 -0.51 11.03 -10.47
CA ASP A 409 0.24 12.02 -9.69
C ASP A 409 -0.62 12.82 -8.71
N ALA A 410 -1.88 13.12 -9.05
CA ALA A 410 -2.73 13.95 -8.22
C ALA A 410 -4.24 13.68 -8.36
N MET A 411 -4.98 14.05 -7.33
CA MET A 411 -6.44 14.16 -7.33
C MET A 411 -6.91 15.09 -6.18
N SER A 412 -8.13 15.62 -6.25
CA SER A 412 -8.76 16.32 -5.11
C SER A 412 -9.47 15.33 -4.19
N LEU A 413 -9.31 15.47 -2.87
CA LEU A 413 -9.88 14.59 -1.86
C LEU A 413 -10.64 15.35 -0.77
N ASP A 414 -11.73 14.74 -0.33
CA ASP A 414 -12.40 15.06 0.95
C ASP A 414 -11.47 14.76 2.14
N GLY A 415 -11.60 15.50 3.24
CA GLY A 415 -10.75 15.37 4.43
C GLY A 415 -10.62 13.95 5.00
N GLY A 416 -11.64 13.09 4.83
CA GLY A 416 -11.61 11.69 5.25
C GLY A 416 -10.67 10.83 4.40
N TYR A 417 -10.77 10.96 3.07
CA TYR A 417 -9.82 10.30 2.16
C TYR A 417 -8.43 10.92 2.22
N LEU A 418 -8.32 12.22 2.54
CA LEU A 418 -7.04 12.87 2.79
C LEU A 418 -6.32 12.29 4.01
N TYR A 419 -7.05 11.89 5.05
CA TYR A 419 -6.49 11.13 6.18
C TYR A 419 -5.92 9.78 5.71
N ILE A 420 -6.66 9.02 4.88
CA ILE A 420 -6.18 7.75 4.31
C ILE A 420 -4.94 7.98 3.45
N ALA A 421 -5.00 8.93 2.51
CA ALA A 421 -3.90 9.33 1.64
C ALA A 421 -2.65 9.76 2.45
N GLY A 422 -2.85 10.52 3.53
CA GLY A 422 -1.80 10.90 4.46
C GLY A 422 -1.19 9.72 5.22
N LYS A 423 -2.01 8.77 5.67
CA LYS A 423 -1.54 7.48 6.21
C LYS A 423 -0.81 6.64 5.16
N CYS A 424 -1.10 6.83 3.89
CA CYS A 424 -0.36 6.25 2.76
C CYS A 424 0.90 7.02 2.35
N GLY A 425 1.20 8.16 2.99
CA GLY A 425 2.42 8.95 2.73
C GLY A 425 2.26 10.05 1.68
N LEU A 426 1.06 10.24 1.13
CA LEU A 426 0.75 11.37 0.26
C LEU A 426 0.66 12.67 1.07
N VAL A 427 0.88 13.80 0.41
CA VAL A 427 0.87 15.13 1.00
C VAL A 427 -0.18 16.03 0.37
N PRO A 428 -0.86 16.88 1.15
CA PRO A 428 -1.72 17.92 0.60
C PRO A 428 -0.87 19.00 -0.10
N VAL A 429 -1.35 19.48 -1.24
CA VAL A 429 -0.65 20.42 -2.13
C VAL A 429 -1.40 21.75 -2.19
N LEU A 430 -2.67 21.73 -2.59
CA LEU A 430 -3.54 22.90 -2.68
C LEU A 430 -4.91 22.62 -2.08
N ALA A 431 -5.51 23.59 -1.39
CA ALA A 431 -6.84 23.49 -0.81
C ALA A 431 -7.89 24.12 -1.73
N GLU A 432 -9.07 23.51 -1.86
CA GLU A 432 -10.21 24.17 -2.51
C GLU A 432 -10.78 25.26 -1.58
N ASN A 433 -10.88 26.50 -2.05
CA ASN A 433 -11.58 27.58 -1.34
C ASN A 433 -13.00 27.76 -1.89
N TYR A 434 -13.98 28.03 -1.02
CA TYR A 434 -15.41 28.08 -1.38
C TYR A 434 -16.07 29.44 -1.14
N LYS A 435 -15.53 30.24 -0.23
CA LYS A 435 -16.06 31.53 0.23
C LYS A 435 -15.17 32.71 -0.14
N THR A 436 -13.85 32.52 -0.10
CA THR A 436 -12.86 33.56 -0.38
C THR A 436 -12.79 33.81 -1.88
N GLU A 437 -12.84 35.08 -2.29
CA GLU A 437 -12.78 35.49 -3.70
C GLU A 437 -11.71 36.56 -3.91
N GLY A 438 -11.42 36.87 -5.18
CA GLY A 438 -10.42 37.88 -5.58
C GLY A 438 -8.97 37.42 -5.44
N GLU A 439 -8.03 38.37 -5.50
CA GLU A 439 -6.58 38.10 -5.53
C GLU A 439 -6.08 37.34 -4.30
N SER A 440 -6.70 37.56 -3.14
CA SER A 440 -6.32 36.91 -1.88
C SER A 440 -6.67 35.42 -1.82
N CYS A 441 -7.54 34.94 -2.73
CA CYS A 441 -8.07 33.58 -2.70
C CYS A 441 -6.95 32.53 -2.73
N LYS A 442 -5.96 32.69 -3.62
CA LYS A 442 -4.87 31.70 -3.79
C LYS A 442 -3.88 31.64 -2.62
N ASN A 443 -3.86 32.67 -1.78
CA ASN A 443 -2.89 32.82 -0.69
C ASN A 443 -3.50 32.58 0.70
N THR A 444 -4.83 32.42 0.78
CA THR A 444 -5.55 32.37 2.05
C THR A 444 -6.40 31.11 2.12
N PRO A 445 -5.86 29.97 2.62
CA PRO A 445 -6.67 28.77 2.80
C PRO A 445 -7.76 29.03 3.86
N GLU A 446 -8.98 28.61 3.55
CA GLU A 446 -10.11 28.74 4.47
C GLU A 446 -10.00 27.81 5.68
N LYS A 447 -10.68 28.18 6.77
CA LYS A 447 -10.74 27.37 8.00
C LYS A 447 -11.48 26.04 7.85
N GLY A 448 -12.17 25.82 6.73
CA GLY A 448 -13.03 24.65 6.54
C GLY A 448 -14.53 24.96 6.48
N TYR A 449 -15.32 23.97 6.08
CA TYR A 449 -16.79 24.00 6.05
C TYR A 449 -17.40 23.37 7.31
N LEU A 450 -18.71 23.49 7.48
CA LEU A 450 -19.42 22.96 8.65
C LEU A 450 -20.12 21.65 8.30
N ALA A 451 -19.84 20.59 9.05
CA ALA A 451 -20.60 19.35 8.97
C ALA A 451 -21.87 19.46 9.84
N VAL A 452 -23.03 19.23 9.24
CA VAL A 452 -24.34 19.38 9.88
C VAL A 452 -25.18 18.11 9.71
N ALA A 453 -26.09 17.88 10.65
CA ALA A 453 -27.15 16.90 10.55
C ALA A 453 -28.46 17.64 10.23
N VAL A 454 -29.04 17.36 9.07
CA VAL A 454 -30.22 18.06 8.53
C VAL A 454 -31.45 17.19 8.67
N VAL A 455 -32.56 17.79 9.10
CA VAL A 455 -33.87 17.15 9.20
C VAL A 455 -34.95 18.04 8.58
N LYS A 456 -36.11 17.45 8.28
CA LYS A 456 -37.30 18.21 7.86
C LYS A 456 -37.94 18.90 9.07
N THR A 457 -38.45 20.12 8.87
CA THR A 457 -39.21 20.83 9.92
C THR A 457 -40.50 20.11 10.31
N SER A 458 -41.09 19.34 9.40
CA SER A 458 -42.27 18.52 9.67
C SER A 458 -42.04 17.45 10.76
N ASP A 459 -40.80 16.99 10.94
CA ASP A 459 -40.45 15.92 11.86
C ASP A 459 -39.93 16.48 13.20
N ALA A 460 -40.74 17.31 13.87
CA ALA A 460 -40.35 18.08 15.07
C ALA A 460 -39.77 17.25 16.23
N ASN A 461 -40.13 15.97 16.31
CA ASN A 461 -39.66 15.07 17.37
C ASN A 461 -38.21 14.61 17.21
N ILE A 462 -37.58 14.80 16.06
CA ILE A 462 -36.21 14.32 15.81
C ILE A 462 -35.19 15.34 16.35
N ASN A 463 -34.24 14.87 17.14
CA ASN A 463 -33.08 15.61 17.62
C ASN A 463 -31.83 14.72 17.73
N TRP A 464 -30.67 15.32 18.01
CA TRP A 464 -29.38 14.61 18.06
C TRP A 464 -29.36 13.43 19.06
N ASN A 465 -30.14 13.51 20.14
CA ASN A 465 -30.15 12.52 21.21
C ASN A 465 -31.09 11.34 20.95
N ASN A 466 -31.95 11.39 19.91
CA ASN A 466 -32.93 10.34 19.61
C ASN A 466 -32.86 9.80 18.17
N LEU A 467 -31.68 9.89 17.55
CA LEU A 467 -31.39 9.36 16.21
C LEU A 467 -31.44 7.83 16.11
N LYS A 468 -31.41 7.11 17.25
CA LYS A 468 -31.49 5.64 17.26
C LYS A 468 -32.80 5.18 16.60
N GLY A 469 -32.69 4.21 15.68
CA GLY A 469 -33.81 3.64 14.93
C GLY A 469 -34.38 4.55 13.83
N LYS A 470 -33.79 5.73 13.58
CA LYS A 470 -34.17 6.59 12.45
C LYS A 470 -33.52 6.13 11.15
N LYS A 471 -33.98 6.70 10.03
CA LYS A 471 -33.44 6.49 8.69
C LYS A 471 -32.38 7.54 8.35
N SER A 472 -31.16 7.12 8.04
CA SER A 472 -30.05 8.04 7.80
C SER A 472 -29.58 8.10 6.33
N CYS A 473 -29.16 9.28 5.90
CA CYS A 473 -28.61 9.54 4.59
C CYS A 473 -27.19 10.10 4.71
N HIS A 474 -26.24 9.47 4.03
CA HIS A 474 -24.81 9.78 4.14
C HIS A 474 -24.20 10.02 2.77
N THR A 475 -23.21 10.89 2.68
CA THR A 475 -22.54 11.17 1.40
C THR A 475 -21.83 9.94 0.83
N ALA A 476 -21.14 9.20 1.70
CA ALA A 476 -20.49 7.89 1.49
C ALA A 476 -19.74 7.53 2.77
N VAL A 477 -19.41 6.24 2.92
CA VAL A 477 -18.47 5.75 3.95
C VAL A 477 -17.12 6.47 3.82
N ASP A 478 -16.45 6.70 4.95
CA ASP A 478 -15.14 7.37 5.10
C ASP A 478 -15.07 8.84 4.67
N ARG A 479 -16.20 9.48 4.29
CA ARG A 479 -16.25 10.92 4.02
C ARG A 479 -16.46 11.74 5.29
N THR A 480 -15.89 12.94 5.32
CA THR A 480 -15.81 13.83 6.48
C THR A 480 -17.17 14.11 7.12
N ALA A 481 -18.04 14.84 6.42
CA ALA A 481 -19.33 15.28 6.99
C ALA A 481 -20.39 14.18 6.96
N GLY A 482 -20.36 13.30 5.95
CA GLY A 482 -21.33 12.24 5.80
C GLY A 482 -21.11 11.03 6.70
N TRP A 483 -19.88 10.77 7.15
CA TRP A 483 -19.55 9.55 7.90
C TRP A 483 -18.67 9.82 9.11
N ASN A 484 -17.46 10.33 8.91
CA ASN A 484 -16.45 10.40 9.97
C ASN A 484 -16.89 11.24 11.17
N ILE A 485 -17.38 12.46 10.94
CA ILE A 485 -17.85 13.32 12.02
C ILE A 485 -19.08 12.71 12.73
N PRO A 486 -20.19 12.38 12.06
CA PRO A 486 -21.37 11.86 12.75
C PRO A 486 -21.11 10.50 13.39
N MET A 487 -20.45 9.56 12.70
CA MET A 487 -20.18 8.23 13.26
C MET A 487 -19.16 8.30 14.39
N GLY A 488 -18.20 9.22 14.36
CA GLY A 488 -17.26 9.46 15.46
C GLY A 488 -17.94 9.95 16.72
N LEU A 489 -18.88 10.90 16.57
CA LEU A 489 -19.68 11.37 17.69
C LEU A 489 -20.61 10.27 18.22
N LEU A 490 -21.21 9.44 17.36
CA LEU A 490 -22.01 8.30 17.80
C LEU A 490 -21.17 7.23 18.49
N TYR A 491 -20.00 6.89 17.93
CA TYR A 491 -19.05 5.93 18.51
C TYR A 491 -18.66 6.33 19.93
N SER A 492 -18.39 7.62 20.17
CA SER A 492 -18.09 8.12 21.52
C SER A 492 -19.20 7.88 22.56
N LYS A 493 -20.45 7.67 22.11
CA LYS A 493 -21.61 7.35 22.96
C LYS A 493 -21.87 5.85 23.06
N ILE A 494 -21.73 5.10 21.97
CA ILE A 494 -22.11 3.67 21.90
C ILE A 494 -20.95 2.70 22.11
N ASN A 495 -19.71 3.18 21.97
CA ASN A 495 -18.44 2.46 22.11
C ASN A 495 -18.40 1.13 21.31
N ASN A 496 -18.97 1.10 20.11
CA ASN A 496 -18.96 -0.04 19.21
C ASN A 496 -19.12 0.41 17.75
N CYS A 497 -18.73 -0.46 16.81
CA CYS A 497 -18.74 -0.17 15.36
C CYS A 497 -20.02 -0.59 14.63
N LYS A 498 -21.07 -1.00 15.35
CA LYS A 498 -22.32 -1.55 14.79
C LYS A 498 -23.28 -0.41 14.42
N PHE A 499 -22.84 0.48 13.54
CA PHE A 499 -23.62 1.64 13.09
C PHE A 499 -24.89 1.23 12.32
N ASP A 500 -24.86 0.06 11.69
CA ASP A 500 -25.97 -0.59 11.01
C ASP A 500 -27.05 -1.13 11.97
N GLU A 501 -26.73 -1.32 13.25
CA GLU A 501 -27.70 -1.63 14.32
C GLU A 501 -28.22 -0.35 15.02
N PHE A 502 -27.56 0.80 14.82
CA PHE A 502 -27.97 2.07 15.41
C PHE A 502 -29.13 2.73 14.62
N PHE A 503 -29.02 2.80 13.30
CA PHE A 503 -30.09 3.27 12.41
C PHE A 503 -30.95 2.09 11.93
N SER A 504 -32.24 2.33 11.66
CA SER A 504 -33.13 1.25 11.20
C SER A 504 -32.92 0.89 9.73
N ALA A 505 -32.56 1.88 8.91
CA ALA A 505 -32.18 1.74 7.51
C ALA A 505 -31.40 2.99 7.10
N GLY A 506 -30.58 2.90 6.05
CA GLY A 506 -29.88 4.08 5.55
C GLY A 506 -29.50 3.98 4.08
N CYS A 507 -28.95 5.07 3.57
CA CYS A 507 -28.10 5.04 2.39
C CYS A 507 -26.72 5.64 2.73
N ALA A 508 -25.74 4.76 2.89
CA ALA A 508 -24.33 5.08 3.06
C ALA A 508 -23.50 4.37 1.98
N PRO A 509 -23.37 4.97 0.78
CA PRO A 509 -22.64 4.38 -0.33
C PRO A 509 -21.23 3.94 0.08
N GLY A 510 -20.83 2.73 -0.32
CA GLY A 510 -19.60 2.07 0.13
C GLY A 510 -19.80 1.05 1.26
N SER A 511 -20.98 1.02 1.91
CA SER A 511 -21.31 -0.02 2.90
C SER A 511 -21.54 -1.39 2.24
N PRO A 512 -21.46 -2.50 2.99
CA PRO A 512 -21.83 -3.82 2.48
C PRO A 512 -23.27 -3.85 1.94
N ARG A 513 -23.49 -4.42 0.75
CA ARG A 513 -24.81 -4.41 0.08
C ARG A 513 -25.94 -5.03 0.90
N ASN A 514 -25.63 -5.99 1.75
CA ASN A 514 -26.58 -6.67 2.64
C ASN A 514 -26.82 -5.93 3.96
N SER A 515 -26.12 -4.82 4.22
CA SER A 515 -26.29 -4.01 5.43
C SER A 515 -27.56 -3.15 5.37
N SER A 516 -28.16 -2.89 6.53
CA SER A 516 -29.26 -1.91 6.68
C SER A 516 -28.87 -0.53 6.15
N LEU A 517 -27.57 -0.19 6.16
CA LEU A 517 -27.03 1.07 5.65
C LEU A 517 -27.08 1.23 4.13
N CYS A 518 -27.41 0.18 3.37
CA CYS A 518 -27.64 0.27 1.93
C CYS A 518 -29.13 0.19 1.56
N ALA A 519 -30.03 -0.04 2.52
CA ALA A 519 -31.44 -0.34 2.26
C ALA A 519 -32.23 0.79 1.59
N LEU A 520 -31.80 2.05 1.73
CA LEU A 520 -32.47 3.21 1.11
C LEU A 520 -31.86 3.61 -0.23
N CYS A 521 -30.66 3.14 -0.58
CA CYS A 521 -29.95 3.50 -1.80
C CYS A 521 -30.71 3.06 -3.07
N ILE A 522 -30.60 3.82 -4.16
CA ILE A 522 -31.47 3.68 -5.34
C ILE A 522 -30.75 3.45 -6.66
N GLY A 523 -29.42 3.36 -6.63
CA GLY A 523 -28.58 3.10 -7.79
C GLY A 523 -28.77 4.12 -8.91
N SER A 524 -28.50 3.66 -10.13
CA SER A 524 -28.57 4.48 -11.35
C SER A 524 -29.94 4.43 -11.99
N GLU A 525 -30.28 5.47 -12.75
CA GLU A 525 -31.44 5.45 -13.64
C GLU A 525 -31.17 4.59 -14.90
N LYS A 526 -29.91 4.44 -15.31
CA LYS A 526 -29.49 3.79 -16.56
C LYS A 526 -28.90 2.38 -16.37
N GLY A 527 -29.40 1.62 -15.39
CA GLY A 527 -28.99 0.23 -15.18
C GLY A 527 -29.30 -0.29 -13.77
N THR A 528 -29.39 -1.61 -13.64
CA THR A 528 -29.63 -2.30 -12.36
C THR A 528 -28.32 -2.65 -11.66
N GLY A 529 -28.36 -2.88 -10.34
CA GLY A 529 -27.21 -3.42 -9.59
C GLY A 529 -26.13 -2.39 -9.24
N LYS A 530 -26.46 -1.08 -9.30
CA LYS A 530 -25.58 0.04 -8.93
C LYS A 530 -25.95 0.67 -7.58
N GLU A 531 -26.79 0.01 -6.80
CA GLU A 531 -27.18 0.45 -5.47
C GLU A 531 -25.97 0.47 -4.53
N CYS A 532 -25.87 1.55 -3.74
CA CYS A 532 -24.88 1.71 -2.68
C CYS A 532 -23.42 1.76 -3.16
N VAL A 533 -23.16 1.94 -4.46
CA VAL A 533 -21.80 2.10 -4.99
C VAL A 533 -21.26 3.50 -4.64
N PRO A 534 -20.00 3.66 -4.18
CA PRO A 534 -19.45 4.94 -3.75
C PRO A 534 -18.98 5.82 -4.92
N ASN A 535 -19.83 6.01 -5.93
CA ASN A 535 -19.57 6.90 -7.07
C ASN A 535 -20.89 7.45 -7.66
N SER A 536 -20.79 8.32 -8.67
CA SER A 536 -21.94 9.05 -9.24
C SER A 536 -22.98 8.18 -9.95
N ASN A 537 -22.77 6.86 -10.06
CA ASN A 537 -23.81 5.94 -10.51
C ASN A 537 -24.93 5.79 -9.47
N GLU A 538 -24.63 5.95 -8.17
CA GLU A 538 -25.65 5.97 -7.11
C GLU A 538 -26.21 7.40 -6.99
N ARG A 539 -27.51 7.57 -7.24
CA ARG A 539 -28.15 8.90 -7.20
C ARG A 539 -28.17 9.53 -5.80
N TYR A 540 -28.04 8.75 -4.74
CA TYR A 540 -27.89 9.24 -3.38
C TYR A 540 -26.42 9.43 -2.93
N TYR A 541 -25.45 9.28 -3.83
CA TYR A 541 -24.05 9.52 -3.54
C TYR A 541 -23.71 11.02 -3.46
N GLY A 542 -22.77 11.35 -2.58
CA GLY A 542 -22.24 12.70 -2.40
C GLY A 542 -23.17 13.63 -1.61
N TYR A 543 -22.79 14.91 -1.53
CA TYR A 543 -23.53 15.91 -0.75
C TYR A 543 -24.97 16.06 -1.23
N THR A 544 -25.14 16.27 -2.54
CA THR A 544 -26.46 16.47 -3.14
C THR A 544 -27.31 15.20 -3.09
N GLY A 545 -26.70 14.03 -3.29
CA GLY A 545 -27.40 12.75 -3.20
C GLY A 545 -27.89 12.43 -1.78
N ALA A 546 -27.08 12.70 -0.76
CA ALA A 546 -27.48 12.51 0.63
C ALA A 546 -28.62 13.46 1.04
N PHE A 547 -28.61 14.71 0.57
CA PHE A 547 -29.72 15.62 0.79
C PHE A 547 -30.99 15.19 0.04
N ARG A 548 -30.85 14.72 -1.21
CA ARG A 548 -31.95 14.12 -1.96
C ARG A 548 -32.55 12.92 -1.24
N CYS A 549 -31.71 12.06 -0.65
CA CYS A 549 -32.15 10.93 0.16
C CYS A 549 -33.02 11.37 1.35
N LEU A 550 -32.68 12.46 2.04
CA LEU A 550 -33.52 13.03 3.12
C LEU A 550 -34.88 13.50 2.60
N VAL A 551 -34.89 14.15 1.44
CA VAL A 551 -36.13 14.64 0.81
C VAL A 551 -37.06 13.48 0.46
N GLU A 552 -36.51 12.39 -0.09
CA GLU A 552 -37.31 11.31 -0.67
C GLU A 552 -37.60 10.14 0.30
N ARG A 553 -36.70 9.79 1.24
CA ARG A 553 -36.77 8.53 2.02
C ARG A 553 -36.28 8.58 3.46
N GLY A 554 -35.30 9.43 3.76
CA GLY A 554 -34.63 9.49 5.06
C GLY A 554 -35.30 10.40 6.07
N ASP A 555 -34.84 10.28 7.32
CA ASP A 555 -35.24 11.13 8.44
C ASP A 555 -34.16 12.19 8.77
N VAL A 556 -32.89 11.85 8.54
CA VAL A 556 -31.73 12.74 8.76
C VAL A 556 -30.70 12.59 7.63
N ALA A 557 -30.14 13.70 7.14
CA ALA A 557 -28.97 13.69 6.25
C ALA A 557 -27.75 14.31 6.91
N PHE A 558 -26.59 13.68 6.72
CA PHE A 558 -25.30 14.21 7.16
C PHE A 558 -24.56 14.80 5.97
N VAL A 559 -24.47 16.13 5.93
CA VAL A 559 -23.94 16.91 4.79
C VAL A 559 -23.22 18.16 5.29
N LYS A 560 -22.71 18.99 4.36
CA LYS A 560 -22.22 20.33 4.68
C LYS A 560 -23.39 21.33 4.74
N ASP A 561 -23.25 22.38 5.53
CA ASP A 561 -24.24 23.47 5.68
C ASP A 561 -24.69 24.08 4.33
N GLN A 562 -23.75 24.31 3.41
CA GLN A 562 -24.05 24.91 2.11
C GLN A 562 -24.91 24.04 1.20
N THR A 563 -24.96 22.72 1.43
CA THR A 563 -25.71 21.79 0.56
C THR A 563 -27.19 22.11 0.50
N ILE A 564 -27.77 22.55 1.62
CA ILE A 564 -29.19 22.89 1.67
C ILE A 564 -29.44 24.12 0.80
N ILE A 565 -28.69 25.20 1.02
CA ILE A 565 -28.80 26.46 0.28
C ILE A 565 -28.65 26.23 -1.23
N GLN A 566 -27.70 25.36 -1.63
CA GLN A 566 -27.45 25.01 -3.03
C GLN A 566 -28.58 24.22 -3.70
N ASN A 567 -29.46 23.59 -2.93
CA ASN A 567 -30.50 22.69 -3.45
C ASN A 567 -31.93 23.14 -3.12
N THR A 568 -32.11 24.35 -2.58
CA THR A 568 -33.41 24.94 -2.27
C THR A 568 -33.54 26.33 -2.90
N ASP A 569 -34.71 26.95 -2.75
CA ASP A 569 -35.02 28.32 -3.15
C ASP A 569 -34.78 28.57 -4.66
N GLY A 570 -34.98 27.53 -5.48
CA GLY A 570 -34.77 27.58 -6.93
C GLY A 570 -33.30 27.47 -7.39
N ASN A 571 -32.34 27.25 -6.48
CA ASN A 571 -30.92 27.12 -6.85
C ASN A 571 -30.59 25.79 -7.54
N ASN A 572 -31.46 24.77 -7.42
CA ASN A 572 -31.35 23.52 -8.17
C ASN A 572 -32.65 23.26 -8.94
N ASN A 573 -32.55 23.24 -10.27
CA ASN A 573 -33.68 23.11 -11.19
C ASN A 573 -34.12 21.67 -11.46
N GLU A 574 -33.46 20.67 -10.86
CA GLU A 574 -33.87 19.27 -11.01
C GLU A 574 -35.27 19.03 -10.44
N ALA A 575 -35.99 18.06 -11.02
CA ALA A 575 -37.38 17.80 -10.70
C ALA A 575 -37.66 17.54 -9.21
N TRP A 576 -36.71 16.92 -8.49
CA TRP A 576 -36.83 16.63 -7.05
C TRP A 576 -36.54 17.84 -6.14
N ALA A 577 -35.83 18.85 -6.65
CA ALA A 577 -35.32 19.98 -5.86
C ALA A 577 -36.00 21.34 -6.17
N LYS A 578 -36.55 21.50 -7.38
CA LYS A 578 -37.04 22.79 -7.91
C LYS A 578 -38.03 23.56 -7.02
N ASN A 579 -38.78 22.87 -6.16
CA ASN A 579 -39.82 23.46 -5.31
C ASN A 579 -39.44 23.48 -3.82
N LEU A 580 -38.23 23.04 -3.47
CA LEU A 580 -37.79 23.00 -2.08
C LEU A 580 -37.50 24.41 -1.57
N GLN A 581 -37.93 24.70 -0.34
CA GLN A 581 -37.63 25.94 0.38
C GLN A 581 -36.71 25.61 1.55
N LYS A 582 -35.70 26.44 1.82
CA LYS A 582 -34.75 26.18 2.92
C LYS A 582 -35.43 26.17 4.30
N GLU A 583 -36.54 26.89 4.46
CA GLU A 583 -37.32 26.97 5.70
C GLU A 583 -38.00 25.63 6.05
N ASN A 584 -38.06 24.69 5.10
CA ASN A 584 -38.57 23.34 5.35
C ASN A 584 -37.55 22.42 6.03
N PHE A 585 -36.35 22.94 6.34
CA PHE A 585 -35.25 22.17 6.91
C PHE A 585 -34.63 22.88 8.12
N GLU A 586 -34.12 22.08 9.04
CA GLU A 586 -33.38 22.53 10.23
C GLU A 586 -32.13 21.69 10.43
N VAL A 587 -31.18 22.24 11.17
CA VAL A 587 -29.96 21.55 11.62
C VAL A 587 -30.09 21.10 13.07
N LEU A 588 -29.58 19.91 13.37
CA LEU A 588 -29.53 19.37 14.72
C LEU A 588 -28.24 19.79 15.43
N CYS A 589 -28.37 20.34 16.63
CA CYS A 589 -27.24 20.72 17.45
C CYS A 589 -26.87 19.57 18.40
N LYS A 590 -25.59 19.51 18.81
CA LYS A 590 -25.07 18.45 19.69
C LYS A 590 -25.74 18.40 21.07
N ASP A 591 -26.28 19.52 21.53
CA ASP A 591 -27.01 19.65 22.79
C ASP A 591 -28.47 19.13 22.71
N GLY A 592 -28.93 18.72 21.53
CA GLY A 592 -30.30 18.25 21.29
C GLY A 592 -31.27 19.32 20.84
N THR A 593 -30.84 20.58 20.74
CA THR A 593 -31.65 21.66 20.14
C THR A 593 -31.65 21.58 18.60
N ARG A 594 -32.54 22.35 17.99
CA ARG A 594 -32.67 22.51 16.53
C ARG A 594 -32.54 23.98 16.19
N LYS A 595 -31.93 24.28 15.05
CA LYS A 595 -31.82 25.65 14.56
C LYS A 595 -32.09 25.75 13.06
N PRO A 596 -32.48 26.94 12.57
CA PRO A 596 -32.54 27.20 11.14
C PRO A 596 -31.19 26.94 10.48
N VAL A 597 -31.23 26.53 9.20
CA VAL A 597 -30.04 26.22 8.40
C VAL A 597 -29.07 27.42 8.32
N THR A 598 -29.58 28.65 8.39
CA THR A 598 -28.79 29.88 8.38
C THR A 598 -27.93 30.08 9.64
N ASP A 599 -28.23 29.39 10.75
CA ASP A 599 -27.48 29.49 12.01
C ASP A 599 -26.51 28.30 12.22
N ALA A 600 -26.06 27.66 11.14
CA ALA A 600 -25.15 26.52 11.19
C ALA A 600 -23.83 26.83 11.91
N GLU A 601 -23.31 28.06 11.84
CA GLU A 601 -22.08 28.45 12.57
C GLU A 601 -22.24 28.27 14.09
N ASN A 602 -23.44 28.47 14.65
CA ASN A 602 -23.73 28.22 16.07
C ASN A 602 -24.35 26.83 16.32
N CYS A 603 -24.65 26.05 15.28
CA CYS A 603 -25.27 24.74 15.38
C CYS A 603 -24.75 23.79 14.29
N HIS A 604 -23.63 23.11 14.59
CA HIS A 604 -23.02 22.12 13.73
C HIS A 604 -22.38 21.00 14.56
N LEU A 605 -22.04 19.89 13.89
CA LEU A 605 -21.40 18.75 14.54
C LEU A 605 -19.91 19.03 14.78
N ALA A 606 -19.19 19.41 13.72
CA ALA A 606 -17.81 19.85 13.76
C ALA A 606 -17.46 20.67 12.51
N ARG A 607 -16.36 21.42 12.58
CA ARG A 607 -15.74 22.05 11.41
C ARG A 607 -14.87 21.01 10.70
N ALA A 608 -15.04 20.93 9.40
CA ALA A 608 -14.37 20.00 8.51
C ALA A 608 -13.36 20.75 7.63
N PRO A 609 -12.14 20.23 7.45
CA PRO A 609 -11.16 20.84 6.54
C PRO A 609 -11.68 20.81 5.11
N ASN A 610 -11.37 21.84 4.32
CA ASN A 610 -11.75 21.87 2.90
C ASN A 610 -11.12 20.69 2.14
N HIS A 611 -11.70 20.35 1.00
CA HIS A 611 -11.07 19.37 0.13
C HIS A 611 -9.69 19.88 -0.31
N ALA A 612 -8.76 18.98 -0.55
CA ALA A 612 -7.44 19.37 -1.03
C ALA A 612 -6.91 18.38 -2.06
N VAL A 613 -6.14 18.93 -2.98
CA VAL A 613 -5.34 18.18 -3.92
C VAL A 613 -4.21 17.50 -3.16
N VAL A 614 -4.06 16.19 -3.35
CA VAL A 614 -2.94 15.42 -2.80
C VAL A 614 -2.01 14.95 -3.90
N SER A 615 -0.75 14.72 -3.56
CA SER A 615 0.25 14.14 -4.44
C SER A 615 1.32 13.38 -3.65
N ARG A 616 2.22 12.67 -4.34
CA ARG A 616 3.47 12.20 -3.74
C ARG A 616 4.40 13.38 -3.47
N LYS A 617 5.31 13.22 -2.51
CA LYS A 617 6.23 14.29 -2.07
C LYS A 617 7.13 14.80 -3.20
N ASP A 618 7.63 13.90 -4.03
CA ASP A 618 8.47 14.18 -5.20
C ASP A 618 7.73 14.99 -6.29
N LYS A 619 6.40 14.88 -6.37
CA LYS A 619 5.56 15.59 -7.36
C LYS A 619 4.87 16.83 -6.82
N ALA A 620 4.85 17.06 -5.51
CA ALA A 620 4.07 18.14 -4.88
C ALA A 620 4.37 19.54 -5.45
N THR A 621 5.65 19.90 -5.64
CA THR A 621 6.04 21.19 -6.23
C THR A 621 5.62 21.32 -7.69
N CYS A 622 5.70 20.22 -8.44
CA CYS A 622 5.28 20.18 -9.83
C CYS A 622 3.76 20.36 -9.95
N VAL A 623 2.99 19.60 -9.16
CA VAL A 623 1.52 19.68 -9.12
C VAL A 623 1.06 21.09 -8.74
N GLU A 624 1.66 21.71 -7.73
CA GLU A 624 1.34 23.09 -7.32
C GLU A 624 1.58 24.09 -8.45
N LYS A 625 2.74 24.03 -9.12
CA LYS A 625 3.08 24.91 -10.24
C LYS A 625 2.08 24.79 -11.37
N ILE A 626 1.76 23.55 -11.78
CA ILE A 626 0.87 23.29 -12.91
C ILE A 626 -0.55 23.72 -12.58
N LEU A 627 -1.08 23.35 -11.42
CA LEU A 627 -2.45 23.71 -11.04
C LEU A 627 -2.64 25.21 -10.86
N ASN A 628 -1.63 25.94 -10.36
CA ASN A 628 -1.68 27.40 -10.29
C ASN A 628 -1.85 28.04 -11.67
N LYS A 629 -1.11 27.56 -12.68
CA LYS A 629 -1.26 28.00 -14.07
C LYS A 629 -2.62 27.59 -14.64
N GLN A 630 -3.03 26.33 -14.44
CA GLN A 630 -4.30 25.83 -14.98
C GLN A 630 -5.51 26.57 -14.40
N GLN A 631 -5.49 27.00 -13.13
CA GLN A 631 -6.57 27.80 -12.58
C GLN A 631 -6.53 29.28 -13.00
N ASP A 632 -5.39 29.81 -13.48
CA ASP A 632 -5.34 31.14 -14.11
C ASP A 632 -6.05 31.11 -15.46
N ASP A 633 -5.79 30.06 -16.25
CA ASP A 633 -6.33 29.91 -17.60
C ASP A 633 -7.80 29.43 -17.61
N PHE A 634 -8.18 28.55 -16.67
CA PHE A 634 -9.46 27.83 -16.67
C PHE A 634 -10.27 27.94 -15.37
N GLY A 635 -9.87 28.83 -14.45
CA GLY A 635 -10.51 29.00 -13.15
C GLY A 635 -11.85 29.74 -13.20
N LYS A 636 -12.23 30.37 -12.09
CA LYS A 636 -13.56 30.99 -11.92
C LYS A 636 -13.77 32.25 -12.77
N SER A 637 -12.69 32.91 -13.20
CA SER A 637 -12.73 34.08 -14.09
C SER A 637 -13.25 33.77 -15.50
N VAL A 638 -13.22 32.50 -15.92
CA VAL A 638 -13.72 32.09 -17.24
C VAL A 638 -15.24 32.03 -17.24
N THR A 639 -15.86 32.88 -18.05
CA THR A 639 -17.33 33.00 -18.14
C THR A 639 -17.96 32.16 -19.25
N ASP A 640 -17.21 31.82 -20.31
CA ASP A 640 -17.69 30.98 -21.41
C ASP A 640 -17.07 29.57 -21.36
N CYS A 641 -17.80 28.64 -20.75
CA CYS A 641 -17.42 27.22 -20.64
C CYS A 641 -17.86 26.37 -21.85
N THR A 642 -18.50 26.98 -22.85
CA THR A 642 -18.93 26.29 -24.08
C THR A 642 -17.82 26.27 -25.11
N SER A 643 -17.16 27.42 -25.33
CA SER A 643 -15.99 27.52 -26.22
C SER A 643 -14.68 27.18 -25.51
N ASN A 644 -14.59 27.42 -24.19
CA ASN A 644 -13.42 27.10 -23.37
C ASN A 644 -13.68 25.96 -22.38
N PHE A 645 -12.65 25.60 -21.63
CA PHE A 645 -12.74 24.68 -20.50
C PHE A 645 -12.88 25.45 -19.18
N CYS A 646 -13.74 24.98 -18.28
CA CYS A 646 -13.91 25.53 -16.93
C CYS A 646 -13.61 24.45 -15.89
N LEU A 647 -12.62 24.71 -15.04
CA LEU A 647 -12.10 23.75 -14.08
C LEU A 647 -13.12 23.44 -12.96
N PHE A 648 -13.75 24.48 -12.42
CA PHE A 648 -14.67 24.40 -11.28
C PHE A 648 -16.16 24.43 -11.67
N GLN A 649 -16.49 23.99 -12.89
CA GLN A 649 -17.87 23.78 -13.31
C GLN A 649 -18.02 22.38 -13.92
N SER A 650 -19.20 21.78 -13.78
CA SER A 650 -19.44 20.44 -14.30
C SER A 650 -20.84 20.32 -14.92
N ASN A 651 -20.98 19.46 -15.93
CA ASN A 651 -22.27 19.15 -16.56
C ASN A 651 -23.17 18.26 -15.68
N SER A 652 -22.61 17.72 -14.60
CA SER A 652 -23.28 16.89 -13.61
C SER A 652 -23.12 17.58 -12.26
N LYS A 653 -22.41 16.99 -11.30
CA LYS A 653 -22.09 17.60 -10.01
C LYS A 653 -20.69 17.20 -9.56
N ASP A 654 -19.92 18.18 -9.10
CA ASP A 654 -18.64 18.01 -8.38
C ASP A 654 -17.64 17.08 -9.08
N LEU A 655 -17.52 17.17 -10.42
CA LEU A 655 -16.58 16.35 -11.19
C LEU A 655 -15.16 16.92 -11.07
N LEU A 656 -14.20 16.11 -10.61
CA LEU A 656 -12.78 16.44 -10.33
C LEU A 656 -12.56 17.38 -9.13
N PHE A 657 -13.33 18.46 -9.07
CA PHE A 657 -13.36 19.44 -8.00
C PHE A 657 -14.81 19.75 -7.67
N ARG A 658 -15.08 20.32 -6.50
CA ARG A 658 -16.41 20.84 -6.20
C ARG A 658 -16.76 22.02 -7.10
N ASP A 659 -18.02 22.08 -7.54
CA ASP A 659 -18.49 23.15 -8.45
C ASP A 659 -18.61 24.52 -7.75
N ASP A 660 -18.61 24.54 -6.42
CA ASP A 660 -18.56 25.76 -5.61
C ASP A 660 -17.13 26.25 -5.31
N THR A 661 -16.11 25.62 -5.90
CA THR A 661 -14.71 26.06 -5.77
C THR A 661 -14.51 27.43 -6.43
N LYS A 662 -13.91 28.36 -5.68
CA LYS A 662 -13.54 29.71 -6.11
C LYS A 662 -12.11 29.75 -6.65
N CYS A 663 -11.19 29.07 -5.96
CA CYS A 663 -9.81 28.87 -6.39
C CYS A 663 -9.18 27.70 -5.63
N LEU A 664 -7.96 27.33 -6.05
CA LEU A 664 -7.06 26.47 -5.30
C LEU A 664 -6.04 27.33 -4.54
N ALA A 665 -5.98 27.18 -3.22
CA ALA A 665 -5.15 27.98 -2.33
C ALA A 665 -3.92 27.21 -1.84
N SER A 666 -2.81 27.92 -1.69
CA SER A 666 -1.52 27.37 -1.23
C SER A 666 -1.58 26.95 0.24
N ILE A 667 -1.04 25.77 0.54
CA ILE A 667 -0.99 25.20 1.89
C ILE A 667 0.43 25.37 2.45
N ALA A 668 0.55 26.11 3.56
CA ALA A 668 1.86 26.40 4.16
C ALA A 668 2.57 25.14 4.72
N LYS A 669 1.84 24.31 5.47
CA LYS A 669 2.35 23.03 6.00
C LYS A 669 1.76 21.88 5.21
N LYS A 670 2.57 21.27 4.34
CA LYS A 670 2.16 20.18 3.44
C LYS A 670 2.16 18.82 4.14
N THR A 671 1.61 18.73 5.34
CA THR A 671 1.39 17.45 6.04
C THR A 671 -0.09 17.26 6.30
N TYR A 672 -0.58 16.02 6.17
CA TYR A 672 -2.01 15.75 6.30
C TYR A 672 -2.55 16.09 7.70
N ASP A 673 -1.76 15.84 8.74
CA ASP A 673 -2.11 16.07 10.13
C ASP A 673 -2.24 17.57 10.45
N SER A 674 -1.29 18.38 9.97
CA SER A 674 -1.37 19.83 10.15
C SER A 674 -2.49 20.48 9.33
N TYR A 675 -2.79 19.94 8.13
CA TYR A 675 -3.88 20.43 7.30
C TYR A 675 -5.27 20.05 7.86
N LEU A 676 -5.44 18.81 8.29
CA LEU A 676 -6.70 18.34 8.86
C LEU A 676 -6.95 18.88 10.28
N GLY A 677 -5.88 19.14 11.04
CA GLY A 677 -5.91 19.56 12.43
C GLY A 677 -6.02 18.39 13.42
N ASP A 678 -5.40 18.57 14.59
CA ASP A 678 -5.23 17.51 15.60
C ASP A 678 -6.56 16.88 16.07
N ASP A 679 -7.60 17.70 16.25
CA ASP A 679 -8.91 17.21 16.70
C ASP A 679 -9.58 16.31 15.67
N TYR A 680 -9.46 16.64 14.38
CA TYR A 680 -9.97 15.81 13.30
C TYR A 680 -9.18 14.50 13.19
N VAL A 681 -7.84 14.57 13.25
CA VAL A 681 -6.97 13.41 13.22
C VAL A 681 -7.25 12.48 14.40
N ARG A 682 -7.48 13.03 15.60
CA ARG A 682 -7.83 12.24 16.79
C ARG A 682 -9.19 11.54 16.62
N ALA A 683 -10.20 12.24 16.11
CA ALA A 683 -11.50 11.64 15.82
C ALA A 683 -11.41 10.50 14.79
N MET A 684 -10.65 10.71 13.71
CA MET A 684 -10.39 9.68 12.70
C MET A 684 -9.62 8.49 13.25
N THR A 685 -8.65 8.74 14.13
CA THR A 685 -7.84 7.67 14.76
C THR A 685 -8.71 6.80 15.66
N ASN A 686 -9.63 7.39 16.42
CA ASN A 686 -10.58 6.63 17.25
C ASN A 686 -11.53 5.78 16.40
N LEU A 687 -11.98 6.32 15.26
CA LEU A 687 -12.82 5.57 14.31
C LEU A 687 -12.07 4.52 13.49
N ARG A 688 -10.73 4.53 13.48
CA ARG A 688 -9.92 3.58 12.72
C ARG A 688 -10.26 2.13 13.08
N GLN A 689 -10.59 1.84 14.34
CA GLN A 689 -11.01 0.51 14.78
C GLN A 689 -12.29 0.02 14.11
N CYS A 690 -13.10 0.95 13.60
CA CYS A 690 -14.33 0.69 12.86
C CYS A 690 -14.16 0.86 11.35
N SER A 691 -12.97 1.21 10.87
CA SER A 691 -12.74 1.41 9.44
C SER A 691 -12.74 0.07 8.71
N THR A 692 -13.42 0.05 7.57
CA THR A 692 -13.43 -1.08 6.63
C THR A 692 -12.48 -0.87 5.45
N SER A 693 -11.68 0.20 5.47
CA SER A 693 -10.76 0.57 4.39
C SER A 693 -9.62 -0.45 4.25
N LYS A 694 -9.64 -1.18 3.13
CA LYS A 694 -8.59 -2.16 2.83
C LYS A 694 -7.29 -1.50 2.39
N LEU A 695 -7.36 -0.30 1.82
CA LEU A 695 -6.16 0.49 1.54
C LEU A 695 -5.49 0.97 2.83
N LEU A 696 -6.25 1.40 3.84
CA LEU A 696 -5.68 1.84 5.10
C LEU A 696 -4.91 0.72 5.82
N GLU A 697 -5.44 -0.51 5.79
CA GLU A 697 -4.72 -1.72 6.26
C GLU A 697 -3.37 -1.87 5.53
N ALA A 698 -3.35 -1.79 4.20
CA ALA A 698 -2.13 -1.89 3.40
C ALA A 698 -1.12 -0.77 3.72
N CYS A 699 -1.57 0.48 3.78
CA CYS A 699 -0.71 1.65 4.03
C CYS A 699 -0.11 1.72 5.44
N THR A 700 -0.65 0.94 6.37
CA THR A 700 -0.17 0.89 7.75
C THR A 700 0.55 -0.41 8.09
N PHE A 701 0.67 -1.33 7.14
CA PHE A 701 1.33 -2.62 7.32
C PHE A 701 2.83 -2.52 7.65
N HIS A 702 3.54 -1.60 6.99
CA HIS A 702 4.97 -1.35 7.25
C HIS A 702 5.23 -0.34 8.38
N LYS A 703 4.17 0.27 8.93
CA LYS A 703 4.31 1.28 9.97
C LYS A 703 4.24 0.61 11.34
N PRO A 704 5.11 0.99 12.28
CA PRO A 704 5.05 0.50 13.66
C PRO A 704 3.77 0.93 14.38
#